data_AF-A0A024U459-F1
#
_entry.id   AF-A0A024U459-F1
#
_cell.length_a   1.000
_cell.length_b   1.000
_cell.length_c   1.000
_cell.angle_alpha   90.00
_cell.angle_beta   90.00
_cell.angle_gamma   90.00
#
_symmetry.space_group_name_H-M   'P 1'
#
loop_
_entity.id
_entity.type
_entity.pdbx_description
1 polymer ?
#
loop_
_entity_poly.entity_id
_entity_poly.type
_entity_poly.pdbx_seq_one_letter_code
_entity_poly.pdbx_strand_id
1 'polypeptide(L)'
;MDVIEVVPFAAARVHELHELHVGSGYEHLSKTRIARRRKDFHLRRRANAYKSHKFPARFRVKPNATRLDADVQRCRKHRRRHMLREKPDRLPTHQWHAKRMKMGKVDDVWIALHRLDRGTAAALLAPSTVCDTSYLSVVDVHGLKDSVVDALDSILDESLSEQVVNGGVEATCMVYHADMFPMEAIGPAHVMCKNSDNSADEHLHVWLWVYPSMIEPLLDTLASIDAPNVHVQRRTDLSRFEIRGPKGHVIMNKVLQNHDKLLWTAAPVPSSAVIQSWHFLDPRQSLRKNKATTPGLLDAPPTSLPDTVAECPISNTKFLSAEPPLTDLNARFASVLRWASDLGAGYRHHVGIPSRRPASATRHQRADANTSTTSILWDRTAMPPPFLPDHIVNQPARESDVLPSFPSITVRCAHGWDIVVHSKIAPTLLKALVFAGASAIGLAEREALRTRHHLLNYPRDYPDTHAGCRYWGSIKATKEAAEAAKPKAKRTAFQAMQVASPFAPDWSQLFSDVSTPFCVLRGAEYMRPFPFYNPSSKQELAMVPTAVPTLICVQVTLPRRGTVDCNAMMCFPTESDVAEFERNDRWQGEVELTSKQATKAAHPNSTYEMRSVMGFVTSVAHVRGSQQAVGFCHSDALQHLFLQQQKSIHVGLIMVRNPTSRQYRPALVTACAE
;
A
#
# COMPACT_ATOMS: atom_id res chain seq x y z
N MET A 1 -29.82 -0.57 42.49
CA MET A 1 -28.45 -0.91 42.05
C MET A 1 -27.71 -1.28 43.31
N ASP A 2 -27.30 -2.54 43.45
CA ASP A 2 -26.51 -2.95 44.61
C ASP A 2 -25.13 -2.29 44.49
N VAL A 3 -24.76 -1.53 45.51
CA VAL A 3 -23.45 -0.87 45.58
C VAL A 3 -22.45 -1.93 45.97
N ILE A 4 -21.51 -2.23 45.08
CA ILE A 4 -20.43 -3.19 45.36
C ILE A 4 -19.45 -2.51 46.31
N GLU A 5 -19.40 -2.97 47.56
CA GLU A 5 -18.35 -2.59 48.49
C GLU A 5 -17.02 -3.24 48.08
N VAL A 6 -16.09 -2.42 47.62
CA VAL A 6 -14.82 -2.90 47.04
C VAL A 6 -13.97 -3.63 48.07
N VAL A 7 -13.96 -3.15 49.32
CA VAL A 7 -13.08 -3.70 50.38
C VAL A 7 -13.50 -5.11 50.79
N PRO A 8 -14.77 -5.40 51.15
CA PRO A 8 -15.20 -6.77 51.46
C PRO A 8 -15.07 -7.71 50.26
N PHE A 9 -15.40 -7.24 49.05
CA PHE A 9 -15.31 -8.03 47.82
C PHE A 9 -13.87 -8.46 47.51
N ALA A 10 -12.89 -7.57 47.74
CA ALA A 10 -11.48 -7.86 47.56
C ALA A 10 -10.94 -8.75 48.70
N ALA A 11 -11.32 -8.47 49.96
CA ALA A 11 -10.89 -9.22 51.14
C ALA A 11 -11.26 -10.71 51.03
N ALA A 12 -12.49 -11.02 50.59
CA ALA A 12 -12.95 -12.39 50.40
C ALA A 12 -12.16 -13.18 49.34
N ARG A 13 -11.46 -12.50 48.41
CA ARG A 13 -10.71 -13.12 47.29
C ARG A 13 -9.20 -12.95 47.39
N VAL A 14 -8.66 -12.51 48.53
CA VAL A 14 -7.21 -12.29 48.69
C VAL A 14 -6.40 -13.53 48.34
N HIS A 15 -6.85 -14.71 48.77
CA HIS A 15 -6.15 -15.96 48.50
C HIS A 15 -6.14 -16.30 46.99
N GLU A 16 -7.28 -16.17 46.30
CA GLU A 16 -7.37 -16.36 44.84
C GLU A 16 -6.46 -15.37 44.08
N LEU A 17 -6.43 -14.10 44.50
CA LEU A 17 -5.59 -13.08 43.90
C LEU A 17 -4.10 -13.34 44.14
N HIS A 18 -3.74 -13.89 45.30
CA HIS A 18 -2.37 -14.27 45.62
C HIS A 18 -1.90 -15.44 44.73
N GLU A 19 -2.70 -16.49 44.61
CA GLU A 19 -2.37 -17.64 43.74
C GLU A 19 -2.29 -17.23 42.26
N LEU A 20 -3.19 -16.34 41.80
CA LEU A 20 -3.10 -15.76 40.45
C LEU A 20 -1.83 -14.91 40.28
N HIS A 21 -1.42 -14.17 41.30
CA HIS A 21 -0.19 -13.38 41.28
C HIS A 21 1.04 -14.28 41.13
N VAL A 22 1.16 -15.30 41.98
CA VAL A 22 2.25 -16.28 41.98
C VAL A 22 2.26 -17.07 40.67
N GLY A 23 1.12 -17.65 40.26
CA GLY A 23 0.98 -18.44 39.04
C GLY A 23 1.19 -17.62 37.74
N SER A 24 0.98 -16.31 37.78
CA SER A 24 1.26 -15.44 36.62
C SER A 24 2.75 -15.13 36.40
N GLY A 25 3.63 -15.47 37.35
CA GLY A 25 5.06 -15.14 37.30
C GLY A 25 5.32 -13.62 37.26
N TYR A 26 4.43 -12.82 37.86
CA TYR A 26 4.45 -11.36 37.73
C TYR A 26 5.76 -10.73 38.20
N GLU A 27 6.35 -11.20 39.31
CA GLU A 27 7.58 -10.64 39.86
C GLU A 27 8.74 -10.67 38.85
N HIS A 28 8.87 -11.76 38.09
CA HIS A 28 9.89 -11.91 37.05
C HIS A 28 9.61 -11.08 35.78
N LEU A 29 8.33 -10.86 35.43
CA LEU A 29 7.93 -10.22 34.16
C LEU A 29 7.52 -8.74 34.31
N SER A 30 7.38 -8.24 35.53
CA SER A 30 6.80 -6.92 35.86
C SER A 30 7.59 -5.76 35.23
N LYS A 31 8.93 -5.76 35.37
CA LYS A 31 9.82 -4.73 34.81
C LYS A 31 9.69 -4.64 33.28
N THR A 32 9.63 -5.79 32.60
CA THR A 32 9.51 -5.91 31.13
C THR A 32 8.13 -5.49 30.63
N ARG A 33 7.06 -5.85 31.36
CA ARG A 33 5.66 -5.56 31.00
C ARG A 33 5.30 -4.07 31.16
N ILE A 34 5.80 -3.43 32.22
CA ILE A 34 5.60 -1.99 32.45
C ILE A 34 6.34 -1.16 31.38
N ALA A 35 7.57 -1.56 31.01
CA ALA A 35 8.31 -0.94 29.91
C ALA A 35 7.58 -1.07 28.56
N ARG A 36 6.99 -2.24 28.26
CA ARG A 36 6.19 -2.48 27.04
C ARG A 36 4.95 -1.59 26.97
N ARG A 37 4.17 -1.50 28.06
CA ARG A 37 2.99 -0.62 28.16
C ARG A 37 3.31 0.87 28.00
N ARG A 38 4.48 1.32 28.47
CA ARG A 38 4.93 2.70 28.27
C ARG A 38 5.23 2.99 26.79
N LYS A 39 5.73 2.00 26.03
CA LYS A 39 6.11 2.10 24.61
C LYS A 39 4.94 1.98 23.63
N ASP A 40 3.85 1.28 24.00
CA ASP A 40 2.69 1.01 23.14
C ASP A 40 1.68 2.17 23.07
N PHE A 41 2.14 3.37 22.69
CA PHE A 41 1.27 4.54 22.49
C PHE A 41 0.13 4.27 21.49
N HIS A 42 0.35 3.41 20.51
CA HIS A 42 -0.61 3.07 19.46
C HIS A 42 -1.85 2.31 19.96
N LEU A 43 -1.77 1.63 21.12
CA LEU A 43 -2.91 0.92 21.74
C LEU A 43 -3.69 1.80 22.72
N ARG A 44 -3.21 3.01 23.03
CA ARG A 44 -3.89 3.90 23.97
C ARG A 44 -5.21 4.38 23.38
N ARG A 45 -6.28 4.23 24.13
CA ARG A 45 -7.61 4.77 23.80
C ARG A 45 -7.92 5.91 24.77
N ARG A 46 -8.46 7.01 24.25
CA ARG A 46 -9.09 8.02 25.11
C ARG A 46 -10.42 7.43 25.57
N ALA A 47 -10.61 7.29 26.88
CA ALA A 47 -11.89 6.87 27.43
C ALA A 47 -12.94 7.93 27.07
N ASN A 48 -14.08 7.49 26.53
CA ASN A 48 -15.21 8.36 26.37
C ASN A 48 -15.79 8.61 27.76
N ALA A 49 -15.57 9.80 28.32
CA ALA A 49 -16.39 10.26 29.42
C ALA A 49 -17.83 10.39 28.90
N TYR A 50 -18.74 9.56 29.41
CA TYR A 50 -20.17 9.61 29.10
C TYR A 50 -20.73 10.93 29.60
N LYS A 51 -20.68 11.96 28.75
CA LYS A 51 -21.28 13.26 28.98
C LYS A 51 -22.54 13.32 28.13
N SER A 52 -23.70 13.22 28.77
CA SER A 52 -25.04 13.25 28.14
C SER A 52 -25.25 14.44 27.19
N HIS A 53 -24.53 15.56 27.42
CA HIS A 53 -24.55 16.73 26.56
C HIS A 53 -23.76 16.60 25.23
N LYS A 54 -22.99 15.52 25.01
CA LYS A 54 -22.43 15.21 23.69
C LYS A 54 -23.43 14.53 22.75
N PHE A 55 -24.62 14.14 23.24
CA PHE A 55 -25.72 13.79 22.36
C PHE A 55 -26.32 15.05 21.73
N PRO A 56 -26.63 15.05 20.41
CA PRO A 56 -27.35 16.14 19.76
C PRO A 56 -28.60 16.50 20.56
N ALA A 57 -28.90 17.79 20.72
CA ALA A 57 -29.99 18.29 21.58
C ALA A 57 -31.33 17.57 21.34
N ARG A 58 -31.62 17.18 20.09
CA ARG A 58 -32.81 16.41 19.69
C ARG A 58 -32.95 14.99 20.29
N PHE A 59 -31.89 14.45 20.88
CA PHE A 59 -31.84 13.14 21.54
C PHE A 59 -31.65 13.24 23.06
N ARG A 60 -31.50 14.45 23.60
CA ARG A 60 -31.68 14.68 25.02
C ARG A 60 -33.19 14.58 25.27
N VAL A 61 -33.58 13.85 26.32
CA VAL A 61 -34.98 13.60 26.68
C VAL A 61 -35.76 14.91 26.57
N LYS A 62 -36.71 14.98 25.63
CA LYS A 62 -37.63 16.12 25.58
C LYS A 62 -38.49 16.01 26.84
N PRO A 63 -38.56 17.04 27.70
CA PRO A 63 -39.66 17.09 28.67
C PRO A 63 -40.97 17.10 27.88
N ASN A 64 -42.00 16.44 28.40
CA ASN A 64 -43.29 16.23 27.76
C ASN A 64 -43.88 17.55 27.26
N ALA A 65 -43.64 17.87 26.00
CA ALA A 65 -44.28 18.99 25.32
C ALA A 65 -45.43 18.41 24.49
N THR A 66 -46.62 18.45 25.08
CA THR A 66 -47.88 18.54 24.35
C THR A 66 -47.75 19.63 23.29
N ARG A 67 -47.61 19.25 22.02
CA ARG A 67 -47.86 20.16 20.91
C ARG A 67 -48.23 19.38 19.65
N LEU A 68 -49.48 19.61 19.28
CA LEU A 68 -50.08 19.39 17.99
C LEU A 68 -49.23 20.10 16.92
N ASP A 69 -49.15 19.49 15.74
CA ASP A 69 -48.56 19.97 14.49
C ASP A 69 -47.06 20.35 14.49
N ALA A 70 -46.23 19.36 14.14
CA ALA A 70 -44.95 19.59 13.47
C ALA A 70 -44.51 18.34 12.70
N ASP A 71 -44.44 18.50 11.37
CA ASP A 71 -43.67 17.74 10.37
C ASP A 71 -43.17 16.34 10.79
N VAL A 72 -43.69 15.31 10.13
CA VAL A 72 -43.43 13.88 10.39
C VAL A 72 -41.92 13.61 10.38
N GLN A 73 -41.29 13.71 11.56
CA GLN A 73 -39.89 13.34 11.72
C GLN A 73 -39.75 11.83 11.47
N ARG A 74 -39.30 11.49 10.25
CA ARG A 74 -38.96 10.14 9.79
C ARG A 74 -38.31 9.31 10.91
N CYS A 75 -38.94 8.19 11.24
CA CYS A 75 -38.55 7.33 12.37
C CYS A 75 -37.09 6.84 12.26
N ARG A 76 -36.50 6.39 13.38
CA ARG A 76 -35.12 5.87 13.43
C ARG A 76 -34.84 4.79 12.37
N LYS A 77 -35.83 3.92 12.11
CA LYS A 77 -35.77 2.88 11.06
C LYS A 77 -35.64 3.48 9.66
N HIS A 78 -36.33 4.59 9.37
CA HIS A 78 -36.26 5.31 8.10
C HIS A 78 -34.92 6.04 7.90
N ARG A 79 -34.37 6.65 8.96
CA ARG A 79 -33.03 7.28 8.90
C ARG A 79 -31.89 6.27 8.75
N ARG A 80 -31.98 5.10 9.39
CA ARG A 80 -31.00 4.01 9.22
C ARG A 80 -31.02 3.43 7.82
N ARG A 81 -32.20 3.31 7.18
CA ARG A 81 -32.30 2.86 5.78
C ARG A 81 -31.45 3.69 4.83
N HIS A 82 -31.42 5.02 4.98
CA HIS A 82 -30.60 5.90 4.14
C HIS A 82 -29.09 5.77 4.41
N MET A 83 -28.67 5.43 5.64
CA MET A 83 -27.24 5.20 5.96
C MET A 83 -26.74 3.82 5.51
N LEU A 84 -27.66 2.87 5.31
CA LEU A 84 -27.39 1.51 4.84
C LEU A 84 -27.47 1.38 3.32
N ARG A 85 -27.94 2.40 2.61
CA ARG A 85 -27.88 2.43 1.15
C ARG A 85 -26.42 2.44 0.72
N GLU A 86 -26.08 1.53 -0.18
CA GLU A 86 -24.81 1.55 -0.91
C GLU A 86 -24.73 2.88 -1.66
N LYS A 87 -23.57 3.51 -1.58
CA LYS A 87 -23.32 4.77 -2.26
C LYS A 87 -22.23 4.53 -3.28
N PRO A 88 -22.45 4.94 -4.54
CA PRO A 88 -21.50 4.68 -5.63
C PRO A 88 -20.18 5.44 -5.45
N ASP A 89 -20.20 6.56 -4.71
CA ASP A 89 -19.03 7.41 -4.44
C ASP A 89 -18.08 6.82 -3.38
N ARG A 90 -18.31 5.59 -2.90
CA ARG A 90 -17.58 5.02 -1.75
C ARG A 90 -17.12 3.60 -2.01
N LEU A 91 -15.85 3.36 -1.69
CA LEU A 91 -15.29 2.01 -1.66
C LEU A 91 -16.00 1.12 -0.63
N PRO A 92 -16.03 -0.21 -0.81
CA PRO A 92 -16.64 -1.15 0.13
C PRO A 92 -16.10 -1.02 1.57
N THR A 93 -14.82 -0.69 1.70
CA THR A 93 -14.09 -0.52 2.96
C THR A 93 -14.24 0.89 3.58
N HIS A 94 -14.94 1.81 2.92
CA HIS A 94 -14.99 3.24 3.27
C HIS A 94 -15.34 3.48 4.74
N GLN A 95 -16.32 2.75 5.30
CA GLN A 95 -16.69 2.91 6.72
C GLN A 95 -15.56 2.53 7.68
N TRP A 96 -14.71 1.56 7.32
CA TRP A 96 -13.58 1.16 8.14
C TRP A 96 -12.49 2.23 8.13
N HIS A 97 -12.19 2.77 6.94
CA HIS A 97 -11.20 3.83 6.74
C HIS A 97 -11.65 5.17 7.34
N ALA A 98 -12.89 5.59 7.10
CA ALA A 98 -13.42 6.87 7.61
C ALA A 98 -13.39 6.97 9.15
N LYS A 99 -13.35 5.83 9.86
CA LYS A 99 -13.20 5.78 11.32
C LYS A 99 -11.75 5.91 11.82
N ARG A 100 -10.76 5.80 10.94
CA ARG A 100 -9.34 5.62 11.29
C ARG A 100 -8.37 6.52 10.53
N MET A 101 -8.78 7.02 9.37
CA MET A 101 -7.95 7.75 8.42
C MET A 101 -8.65 9.03 7.96
N LYS A 102 -7.89 9.98 7.41
CA LYS A 102 -8.44 11.15 6.74
C LYS A 102 -8.97 10.73 5.38
N MET A 103 -10.25 10.99 5.13
CA MET A 103 -10.87 10.73 3.83
C MET A 103 -10.75 11.95 2.92
N GLY A 104 -10.60 11.70 1.62
CA GLY A 104 -10.61 12.70 0.55
C GLY A 104 -11.22 12.12 -0.71
N LYS A 105 -11.52 12.98 -1.69
CA LYS A 105 -12.00 12.57 -3.01
C LYS A 105 -10.84 12.50 -3.99
N VAL A 106 -10.85 11.47 -4.82
CA VAL A 106 -10.00 11.29 -6.01
C VAL A 106 -10.96 10.86 -7.12
N ASP A 107 -11.05 11.63 -8.20
CA ASP A 107 -11.96 11.37 -9.34
C ASP A 107 -13.38 10.97 -8.88
N ASP A 108 -13.93 11.80 -7.98
CA ASP A 108 -15.24 11.63 -7.33
C ASP A 108 -15.46 10.42 -6.41
N VAL A 109 -14.45 9.57 -6.21
CA VAL A 109 -14.50 8.46 -5.26
C VAL A 109 -13.84 8.84 -3.93
N TRP A 110 -14.47 8.50 -2.82
CA TRP A 110 -13.92 8.73 -1.48
C TRP A 110 -12.90 7.67 -1.07
N ILE A 111 -11.65 8.09 -0.92
CA ILE A 111 -10.49 7.24 -0.58
C ILE A 111 -9.85 7.71 0.72
N ALA A 112 -9.14 6.81 1.40
CA ALA A 112 -8.29 7.14 2.53
C ALA A 112 -7.00 7.83 2.06
N LEU A 113 -6.81 9.12 2.41
CA LEU A 113 -5.63 9.88 2.03
C LEU A 113 -4.42 9.51 2.87
N HIS A 114 -4.55 9.57 4.20
CA HIS A 114 -3.47 9.26 5.13
C HIS A 114 -4.02 8.90 6.50
N ARG A 115 -3.18 8.27 7.31
CA ARG A 115 -3.53 7.89 8.68
C ARG A 115 -3.64 9.10 9.59
N LEU A 116 -4.44 8.98 10.66
CA LEU A 116 -4.58 10.05 11.66
C LEU A 116 -3.46 10.04 12.71
N ASP A 117 -2.67 8.96 12.81
CA ASP A 117 -1.55 8.84 13.74
C ASP A 117 -0.21 9.31 13.13
N ARG A 118 0.93 8.89 13.68
CA ARG A 118 2.27 9.36 13.24
C ARG A 118 2.41 9.20 11.71
N GLY A 119 2.96 10.24 11.07
CA GLY A 119 2.99 10.42 9.61
C GLY A 119 3.71 9.33 8.79
N THR A 120 3.80 9.55 7.48
CA THR A 120 4.32 8.63 6.43
C THR A 120 5.52 7.77 6.84
N ALA A 121 6.46 8.30 7.62
CA ALA A 121 7.60 7.56 8.16
C ALA A 121 7.21 6.28 8.93
N ALA A 122 6.10 6.28 9.68
CA ALA A 122 5.65 5.09 10.41
C ALA A 122 5.22 3.96 9.47
N ALA A 123 4.63 4.29 8.32
CA ALA A 123 4.27 3.31 7.29
C ALA A 123 5.52 2.73 6.61
N LEU A 124 6.51 3.57 6.30
CA LEU A 124 7.79 3.12 5.72
C LEU A 124 8.55 2.13 6.63
N LEU A 125 8.34 2.24 7.94
CA LEU A 125 8.96 1.40 8.96
C LEU A 125 8.13 0.18 9.36
N ALA A 126 6.88 0.10 8.90
CA ALA A 126 6.01 -1.00 9.26
C ALA A 126 6.56 -2.30 8.64
N PRO A 127 6.57 -3.41 9.39
CA PRO A 127 7.08 -4.69 8.87
C PRO A 127 6.25 -5.22 7.71
N SER A 128 4.97 -4.85 7.67
CA SER A 128 4.10 -5.06 6.52
C SER A 128 2.97 -4.04 6.59
N THR A 129 2.55 -3.57 5.41
CA THR A 129 1.48 -2.61 5.20
C THR A 129 0.42 -3.20 4.30
N VAL A 130 -0.82 -2.74 4.45
CA VAL A 130 -1.93 -3.04 3.54
C VAL A 130 -2.56 -1.73 3.08
N CYS A 131 -2.64 -1.53 1.77
CA CYS A 131 -3.35 -0.42 1.14
C CYS A 131 -4.56 -0.95 0.38
N ASP A 132 -5.68 -0.23 0.47
CA ASP A 132 -6.82 -0.47 -0.39
C ASP A 132 -6.63 0.32 -1.70
N THR A 133 -6.52 -0.41 -2.81
CA THR A 133 -6.39 0.16 -4.17
C THR A 133 -7.61 -0.14 -5.04
N SER A 134 -8.73 -0.50 -4.41
CA SER A 134 -10.01 -0.78 -5.08
C SER A 134 -10.65 0.42 -5.77
N TYR A 135 -10.01 1.59 -5.73
CA TYR A 135 -10.39 2.73 -6.55
C TYR A 135 -9.96 2.58 -8.01
N LEU A 136 -8.97 1.73 -8.29
CA LEU A 136 -8.65 1.33 -9.66
C LEU A 136 -9.86 0.66 -10.28
N SER A 137 -10.13 0.97 -11.54
CA SER A 137 -11.22 0.38 -12.29
C SER A 137 -10.69 -0.64 -13.29
N VAL A 138 -11.53 -1.60 -13.63
CA VAL A 138 -11.20 -2.63 -14.61
C VAL A 138 -11.94 -2.32 -15.90
N VAL A 139 -11.21 -2.26 -17.01
CA VAL A 139 -11.76 -2.36 -18.36
C VAL A 139 -11.56 -3.79 -18.82
N ASP A 140 -12.69 -4.47 -19.03
CA ASP A 140 -12.79 -5.84 -19.47
C ASP A 140 -12.88 -5.86 -20.99
N VAL A 141 -11.91 -6.51 -21.65
CA VAL A 141 -11.84 -6.66 -23.11
C VAL A 141 -11.88 -8.15 -23.42
N HIS A 142 -12.86 -8.60 -24.20
CA HIS A 142 -12.96 -9.99 -24.63
C HIS A 142 -13.37 -10.12 -26.08
N GLY A 143 -12.82 -11.11 -26.78
CA GLY A 143 -13.08 -11.33 -28.21
C GLY A 143 -12.16 -12.41 -28.77
N LEU A 144 -12.05 -12.47 -30.10
CA LEU A 144 -11.07 -13.32 -30.77
C LEU A 144 -9.65 -12.89 -30.43
N LYS A 145 -8.75 -13.86 -30.21
CA LYS A 145 -7.39 -13.62 -29.74
C LYS A 145 -6.63 -12.62 -30.62
N ASP A 146 -6.61 -12.84 -31.94
CA ASP A 146 -5.85 -12.00 -32.86
C ASP A 146 -6.41 -10.57 -32.87
N SER A 147 -7.73 -10.40 -32.96
CA SER A 147 -8.37 -9.08 -32.94
C SER A 147 -8.15 -8.32 -31.63
N VAL A 148 -8.11 -9.01 -30.49
CA VAL A 148 -7.82 -8.38 -29.19
C VAL A 148 -6.36 -7.99 -29.09
N VAL A 149 -5.43 -8.82 -29.56
CA VAL A 149 -4.00 -8.50 -29.56
C VAL A 149 -3.72 -7.31 -30.49
N ASP A 150 -4.28 -7.31 -31.71
CA ASP A 150 -4.13 -6.19 -32.65
C ASP A 150 -4.66 -4.88 -32.04
N ALA A 151 -5.83 -4.91 -31.40
CA ALA A 151 -6.40 -3.74 -30.74
C ALA A 151 -5.55 -3.24 -29.55
N LEU A 152 -4.88 -4.16 -28.84
CA LEU A 152 -3.96 -3.81 -27.75
C LEU A 152 -2.64 -3.26 -28.30
N ASP A 153 -2.09 -3.84 -29.37
CA ASP A 153 -0.84 -3.39 -29.98
C ASP A 153 -0.98 -1.97 -30.56
N SER A 154 -2.17 -1.58 -31.04
CA SER A 154 -2.44 -0.18 -31.45
C SER A 154 -2.44 0.84 -30.31
N ILE A 155 -2.59 0.44 -29.04
CA ILE A 155 -2.65 1.37 -27.89
C ILE A 155 -1.46 1.23 -26.93
N LEU A 156 -0.63 0.20 -27.09
CA LEU A 156 0.51 -0.09 -26.22
C LEU A 156 1.83 0.31 -26.88
N ASP A 157 2.85 0.56 -26.05
CA ASP A 157 4.24 0.81 -26.47
C ASP A 157 4.88 -0.46 -27.06
N GLU A 158 4.76 -1.55 -26.28
CA GLU A 158 5.31 -2.86 -26.59
C GLU A 158 4.19 -3.89 -26.61
N SER A 159 4.29 -4.85 -27.54
CA SER A 159 3.34 -5.96 -27.62
C SER A 159 3.43 -6.86 -26.39
N LEU A 160 2.29 -7.47 -26.03
CA LEU A 160 2.21 -8.29 -24.85
C LEU A 160 3.03 -9.58 -25.01
N SER A 161 3.94 -9.84 -24.07
CA SER A 161 4.71 -11.09 -24.05
C SER A 161 3.81 -12.33 -23.96
N GLU A 162 4.24 -13.45 -24.54
CA GLU A 162 3.49 -14.71 -24.54
C GLU A 162 3.08 -15.19 -23.14
N GLN A 163 3.91 -14.93 -22.12
CA GLN A 163 3.63 -15.30 -20.72
C GLN A 163 2.42 -14.57 -20.13
N VAL A 164 2.21 -13.33 -20.58
CA VAL A 164 1.09 -12.48 -20.15
C VAL A 164 -0.17 -12.93 -20.88
N VAL A 165 -0.08 -13.18 -22.18
CA VAL A 165 -1.19 -13.69 -23.00
C VAL A 165 -1.68 -15.05 -22.47
N ASN A 166 -0.76 -15.93 -22.04
CA ASN A 166 -1.10 -17.21 -21.42
C ASN A 166 -1.67 -17.07 -19.99
N GLY A 167 -1.73 -15.87 -19.43
CA GLY A 167 -2.38 -15.58 -18.14
C GLY A 167 -1.59 -15.98 -16.89
N GLY A 168 -0.28 -16.26 -17.01
CA GLY A 168 0.58 -16.63 -15.88
C GLY A 168 1.22 -15.43 -15.16
N VAL A 169 1.32 -14.29 -15.84
CA VAL A 169 2.04 -13.09 -15.37
C VAL A 169 1.20 -11.84 -15.62
N GLU A 170 1.23 -10.91 -14.67
CA GLU A 170 0.69 -9.55 -14.83
C GLU A 170 1.76 -8.67 -15.48
N ALA A 171 1.38 -7.97 -16.56
CA ALA A 171 2.22 -6.94 -17.17
C ALA A 171 1.85 -5.56 -16.64
N THR A 172 2.82 -4.65 -16.63
CA THR A 172 2.57 -3.21 -16.49
C THR A 172 3.00 -2.56 -17.80
N CYS A 173 2.09 -1.83 -18.43
CA CYS A 173 2.34 -1.17 -19.71
C CYS A 173 1.86 0.27 -19.67
N MET A 174 2.38 1.09 -20.58
CA MET A 174 1.88 2.44 -20.82
C MET A 174 0.85 2.40 -21.94
N VAL A 175 -0.29 3.05 -21.74
CA VAL A 175 -1.39 3.12 -22.71
C VAL A 175 -1.43 4.50 -23.35
N TYR A 176 -1.60 4.51 -24.67
CA TYR A 176 -1.67 5.68 -25.53
C TYR A 176 -3.02 5.73 -26.26
N HIS A 177 -3.28 6.86 -26.92
CA HIS A 177 -4.31 6.91 -27.95
C HIS A 177 -3.89 6.04 -29.16
N ALA A 178 -4.87 5.54 -29.93
CA ALA A 178 -4.66 4.56 -30.99
C ALA A 178 -3.68 5.08 -32.04
N ASP A 179 -2.60 4.33 -32.26
CA ASP A 179 -1.51 4.64 -33.21
C ASP A 179 -0.82 6.01 -32.97
N MET A 180 -0.95 6.56 -31.75
CA MET A 180 -0.35 7.86 -31.39
C MET A 180 0.99 7.74 -30.66
N PHE A 181 1.48 6.54 -30.39
CA PHE A 181 2.80 6.32 -29.77
C PHE A 181 3.91 7.01 -30.58
N PRO A 182 4.85 7.75 -29.94
CA PRO A 182 5.08 7.94 -28.50
C PRO A 182 4.37 9.17 -27.88
N MET A 183 3.47 9.81 -28.61
CA MET A 183 2.74 11.01 -28.18
C MET A 183 1.36 10.66 -27.59
N GLU A 184 0.72 11.63 -26.95
CA GLU A 184 -0.64 11.50 -26.40
C GLU A 184 -0.83 10.28 -25.46
N ALA A 185 0.03 10.20 -24.44
CA ALA A 185 -0.04 9.15 -23.44
C ALA A 185 -1.25 9.32 -22.51
N ILE A 186 -1.99 8.23 -22.26
CA ILE A 186 -3.15 8.21 -21.36
C ILE A 186 -2.69 7.93 -19.92
N GLY A 187 -1.88 6.87 -19.73
CA GLY A 187 -1.35 6.48 -18.42
C GLY A 187 -0.97 5.00 -18.32
N PRO A 188 -0.44 4.56 -17.16
CA PRO A 188 -0.04 3.18 -16.94
C PRO A 188 -1.24 2.28 -16.64
N ALA A 189 -1.24 1.07 -17.20
CA ALA A 189 -2.22 0.02 -16.95
C ALA A 189 -1.54 -1.26 -16.46
N HIS A 190 -2.23 -2.02 -15.59
CA HIS A 190 -1.84 -3.39 -15.31
C HIS A 190 -2.71 -4.35 -16.12
N VAL A 191 -2.09 -5.22 -16.89
CA VAL A 191 -2.75 -6.14 -17.81
C VAL A 191 -2.73 -7.54 -17.23
N MET A 192 -3.91 -8.17 -17.17
CA MET A 192 -4.07 -9.56 -16.76
C MET A 192 -4.91 -10.30 -17.80
N CYS A 193 -4.43 -11.43 -18.31
CA CYS A 193 -5.21 -12.29 -19.20
C CYS A 193 -5.75 -13.52 -18.45
N LYS A 194 -6.95 -13.97 -18.82
CA LYS A 194 -7.49 -15.25 -18.37
C LYS A 194 -6.74 -16.37 -19.08
N ASN A 195 -6.23 -17.34 -18.32
CA ASN A 195 -5.63 -18.54 -18.90
C ASN A 195 -6.73 -19.41 -19.52
N SER A 196 -6.54 -19.80 -20.78
CA SER A 196 -7.35 -20.80 -21.46
C SER A 196 -6.74 -22.18 -21.20
N ASP A 197 -7.36 -22.98 -20.33
CA ASP A 197 -6.91 -24.37 -20.08
C ASP A 197 -7.04 -25.25 -21.34
N ASN A 198 -7.83 -24.83 -22.34
CA ASN A 198 -7.98 -25.49 -23.63
C ASN A 198 -7.21 -24.71 -24.72
N SER A 199 -6.29 -25.37 -25.41
CA SER A 199 -5.57 -24.82 -26.57
C SER A 199 -6.46 -24.58 -27.80
N ALA A 200 -7.76 -24.87 -27.72
CA ALA A 200 -8.75 -24.67 -28.77
C ALA A 200 -9.64 -23.44 -28.55
N ASP A 201 -9.49 -22.73 -27.42
CA ASP A 201 -10.25 -21.50 -27.18
C ASP A 201 -9.59 -20.35 -27.96
N GLU A 202 -10.21 -19.96 -29.08
CA GLU A 202 -9.78 -18.81 -29.89
C GLU A 202 -10.11 -17.45 -29.25
N HIS A 203 -10.72 -17.45 -28.06
CA HIS A 203 -11.13 -16.23 -27.37
C HIS A 203 -10.14 -15.83 -26.29
N LEU A 204 -9.75 -14.55 -26.30
CA LEU A 204 -8.90 -13.95 -25.27
C LEU A 204 -9.74 -13.03 -24.38
N HIS A 205 -9.54 -13.14 -23.07
CA HIS A 205 -10.20 -12.30 -22.07
C HIS A 205 -9.14 -11.55 -21.25
N VAL A 206 -9.16 -10.22 -21.34
CA VAL A 206 -8.15 -9.32 -20.78
C VAL A 206 -8.78 -8.34 -19.81
N TRP A 207 -8.15 -8.13 -18.67
CA TRP A 207 -8.44 -7.05 -17.73
C TRP A 207 -7.34 -6.00 -17.76
N LEU A 208 -7.74 -4.77 -18.03
CA LEU A 208 -6.91 -3.59 -17.90
C LEU A 208 -7.28 -2.87 -16.59
N TRP A 209 -6.39 -2.95 -15.60
CA TRP A 209 -6.51 -2.18 -14.36
C TRP A 209 -5.95 -0.78 -14.57
N VAL A 210 -6.83 0.21 -14.53
CA VAL A 210 -6.49 1.60 -14.82
C VAL A 210 -6.98 2.55 -13.74
N TYR A 211 -6.37 3.72 -13.67
CA TYR A 211 -6.81 4.79 -12.79
C TYR A 211 -8.17 5.36 -13.27
N PRO A 212 -9.06 5.83 -12.37
CA PRO A 212 -10.35 6.37 -12.78
C PRO A 212 -10.30 7.46 -13.86
N SER A 213 -9.34 8.37 -13.80
CA SER A 213 -9.13 9.41 -14.82
C SER A 213 -8.80 8.90 -16.22
N MET A 214 -8.38 7.64 -16.37
CA MET A 214 -8.02 7.03 -17.65
C MET A 214 -9.21 6.36 -18.35
N ILE A 215 -10.31 6.12 -17.63
CA ILE A 215 -11.41 5.27 -18.14
C ILE A 215 -12.06 5.89 -19.37
N GLU A 216 -12.42 7.17 -19.30
CA GLU A 216 -13.10 7.84 -20.42
C GLU A 216 -12.19 7.88 -21.67
N PRO A 217 -10.94 8.39 -21.61
CA PRO A 217 -10.04 8.35 -22.77
C PRO A 217 -9.77 6.95 -23.32
N LEU A 218 -9.64 5.95 -22.46
CA LEU A 218 -9.36 4.58 -22.88
C LEU A 218 -10.56 3.95 -23.60
N LEU A 219 -11.77 4.15 -23.09
CA LEU A 219 -12.98 3.64 -23.75
C LEU A 219 -13.22 4.32 -25.09
N ASP A 220 -12.98 5.64 -25.17
CA ASP A 220 -13.09 6.38 -26.43
C ASP A 220 -12.06 5.88 -27.46
N THR A 221 -10.83 5.62 -27.01
CA THR A 221 -9.76 5.06 -27.87
C THR A 221 -10.11 3.66 -28.37
N LEU A 222 -10.51 2.75 -27.46
CA LEU A 222 -10.91 1.40 -27.83
C LEU A 222 -12.17 1.38 -28.73
N ALA A 223 -13.07 2.34 -28.59
CA ALA A 223 -14.23 2.49 -29.46
C ALA A 223 -13.87 3.03 -30.85
N SER A 224 -12.75 3.76 -30.98
CA SER A 224 -12.26 4.26 -32.26
C SER A 224 -11.57 3.18 -33.11
N ILE A 225 -11.09 2.11 -32.46
CA ILE A 225 -10.49 0.96 -33.13
C ILE A 225 -11.62 0.06 -33.62
N ASP A 226 -11.81 -0.01 -34.95
CA ASP A 226 -12.84 -0.85 -35.58
C ASP A 226 -12.43 -2.32 -35.56
N ALA A 227 -12.51 -2.95 -34.39
CA ALA A 227 -12.18 -4.36 -34.19
C ALA A 227 -13.47 -5.22 -34.15
N PRO A 228 -13.83 -5.91 -35.25
CA PRO A 228 -14.99 -6.79 -35.25
C PRO A 228 -14.78 -7.92 -34.23
N ASN A 229 -15.81 -8.19 -33.42
CA ASN A 229 -15.83 -9.21 -32.35
C ASN A 229 -15.09 -8.87 -31.05
N VAL A 230 -14.58 -7.65 -30.87
CA VAL A 230 -14.04 -7.20 -29.59
C VAL A 230 -15.13 -6.51 -28.78
N HIS A 231 -15.36 -7.00 -27.56
CA HIS A 231 -16.34 -6.48 -26.62
C HIS A 231 -15.62 -5.83 -25.45
N VAL A 232 -15.89 -4.54 -25.24
CA VAL A 232 -15.29 -3.73 -24.18
C VAL A 232 -16.34 -3.38 -23.14
N GLN A 233 -16.04 -3.62 -21.86
CA GLN A 233 -16.95 -3.31 -20.76
C GLN A 233 -16.23 -2.83 -19.50
N ARG A 234 -16.76 -1.79 -18.86
CA ARG A 234 -16.29 -1.36 -17.55
C ARG A 234 -16.82 -2.27 -16.42
N ARG A 235 -15.92 -2.64 -15.50
CA ARG A 235 -16.19 -3.52 -14.37
C ARG A 235 -15.85 -2.84 -13.02
N THR A 236 -16.72 -3.03 -12.00
CA THR A 236 -16.64 -2.32 -10.69
C THR A 236 -16.89 -3.23 -9.47
N ASP A 237 -17.13 -4.51 -9.69
CA ASP A 237 -17.40 -5.53 -8.68
C ASP A 237 -16.13 -6.19 -8.11
N LEU A 238 -14.95 -5.76 -8.56
CA LEU A 238 -13.66 -6.21 -8.07
C LEU A 238 -13.00 -5.17 -7.15
N SER A 239 -12.20 -5.66 -6.21
CA SER A 239 -11.45 -4.87 -5.23
C SER A 239 -10.03 -5.43 -5.13
N ARG A 240 -9.03 -4.54 -5.10
CA ARG A 240 -7.61 -4.87 -5.08
C ARG A 240 -6.96 -4.32 -3.81
N PHE A 241 -6.15 -5.14 -3.15
CA PHE A 241 -5.39 -4.76 -1.96
C PHE A 241 -3.90 -4.97 -2.19
N GLU A 242 -3.08 -3.95 -1.94
CA GLU A 242 -1.64 -4.04 -2.01
C GLU A 242 -1.04 -4.30 -0.63
N ILE A 243 -0.29 -5.39 -0.50
CA ILE A 243 0.46 -5.75 0.69
C ILE A 243 1.94 -5.56 0.39
N ARG A 244 2.61 -4.70 1.16
CA ARG A 244 4.03 -4.38 0.98
C ARG A 244 4.81 -4.54 2.27
N GLY A 245 6.08 -4.90 2.15
CA GLY A 245 7.03 -4.98 3.28
C GLY A 245 7.58 -6.39 3.56
N PRO A 246 8.70 -6.48 4.30
CA PRO A 246 9.49 -7.70 4.44
C PRO A 246 8.73 -8.86 5.09
N LYS A 247 7.77 -8.57 5.98
CA LYS A 247 6.95 -9.58 6.66
C LYS A 247 5.58 -9.80 5.99
N GLY A 248 5.39 -9.32 4.76
CA GLY A 248 4.12 -9.54 4.05
C GLY A 248 3.80 -11.02 3.85
N HIS A 249 4.80 -11.86 3.53
CA HIS A 249 4.62 -13.31 3.38
C HIS A 249 4.08 -13.98 4.66
N VAL A 250 4.45 -13.49 5.84
CA VAL A 250 3.95 -14.01 7.13
C VAL A 250 2.46 -13.71 7.29
N ILE A 251 2.01 -12.55 6.80
CA ILE A 251 0.59 -12.19 6.80
C ILE A 251 -0.15 -13.06 5.79
N MET A 252 0.39 -13.23 4.58
CA MET A 252 -0.19 -14.11 3.56
C MET A 252 -0.40 -15.53 4.10
N ASN A 253 0.63 -16.12 4.74
CA ASN A 253 0.56 -17.45 5.36
C ASN A 253 -0.47 -17.59 6.48
N LYS A 254 -0.83 -16.50 7.17
CA LYS A 254 -1.85 -16.52 8.23
C LYS A 254 -3.28 -16.40 7.68
N VAL A 255 -3.41 -15.86 6.47
CA VAL A 255 -4.66 -15.36 5.90
C VAL A 255 -5.16 -16.33 4.81
N LEU A 256 -4.30 -16.82 3.93
CA LEU A 256 -4.64 -17.79 2.89
C LEU A 256 -4.46 -19.24 3.40
N GLN A 257 -5.35 -20.17 3.00
CA GLN A 257 -5.26 -21.59 3.35
C GLN A 257 -5.27 -22.50 2.12
N ASN A 258 -4.21 -23.29 1.93
CA ASN A 258 -4.12 -24.67 1.40
C ASN A 258 -2.63 -25.06 1.33
N HIS A 259 -2.35 -26.36 1.36
CA HIS A 259 -1.13 -27.03 1.80
C HIS A 259 0.22 -26.68 1.13
N ASP A 260 1.26 -27.00 1.90
CA ASP A 260 2.71 -26.80 1.79
C ASP A 260 3.24 -25.37 1.97
N LYS A 261 4.31 -25.26 2.76
CA LYS A 261 4.99 -24.02 3.15
C LYS A 261 5.31 -23.20 1.90
N LEU A 262 4.43 -22.28 1.45
CA LEU A 262 4.60 -21.43 0.25
C LEU A 262 5.87 -21.78 -0.53
N LEU A 263 5.87 -22.94 -1.21
CA LEU A 263 7.01 -23.37 -1.99
C LEU A 263 6.86 -22.59 -3.29
N TRP A 264 7.20 -21.30 -3.22
CA TRP A 264 7.52 -20.55 -4.41
C TRP A 264 8.60 -21.38 -5.09
N THR A 265 8.26 -21.99 -6.23
CA THR A 265 9.25 -22.65 -7.07
C THR A 265 10.46 -21.72 -7.16
N ALA A 266 11.63 -22.25 -6.88
CA ALA A 266 12.85 -21.48 -6.88
C ALA A 266 12.98 -20.77 -8.24
N ALA A 267 12.87 -19.45 -8.17
CA ALA A 267 13.11 -18.44 -9.22
C ALA A 267 12.39 -18.60 -10.58
N PRO A 268 11.23 -17.95 -10.78
CA PRO A 268 11.07 -17.05 -11.91
C PRO A 268 11.84 -15.75 -11.62
N VAL A 269 12.33 -15.09 -12.67
CA VAL A 269 13.08 -13.81 -12.64
C VAL A 269 12.47 -12.85 -11.62
N PRO A 270 13.26 -12.19 -10.74
CA PRO A 270 12.74 -11.35 -9.65
C PRO A 270 11.86 -10.15 -10.09
N SER A 271 11.76 -9.88 -11.39
CA SER A 271 10.98 -8.79 -11.98
C SER A 271 9.55 -9.15 -12.40
N SER A 272 9.21 -10.42 -12.65
CA SER A 272 7.90 -10.78 -13.22
C SER A 272 6.81 -10.98 -12.16
N ALA A 273 5.64 -10.35 -12.37
CA ALA A 273 4.53 -10.37 -11.43
C ALA A 273 3.67 -11.65 -11.63
N VAL A 274 3.97 -12.72 -10.89
CA VAL A 274 3.32 -14.03 -11.09
C VAL A 274 1.90 -14.06 -10.51
N ILE A 275 0.94 -14.56 -11.29
CA ILE A 275 -0.48 -14.65 -10.89
C ILE A 275 -0.79 -16.07 -10.38
N GLN A 276 -1.52 -16.17 -9.27
CA GLN A 276 -2.01 -17.44 -8.72
C GLN A 276 -3.42 -17.28 -8.17
N SER A 277 -4.26 -18.31 -8.33
CA SER A 277 -5.58 -18.37 -7.71
C SER A 277 -5.50 -19.02 -6.32
N TRP A 278 -6.17 -18.41 -5.34
CA TRP A 278 -6.14 -18.85 -3.95
C TRP A 278 -7.50 -18.71 -3.28
N HIS A 279 -7.71 -19.51 -2.24
CA HIS A 279 -8.83 -19.34 -1.33
C HIS A 279 -8.36 -18.67 -0.03
N PHE A 280 -9.05 -17.60 0.35
CA PHE A 280 -8.83 -16.88 1.59
C PHE A 280 -9.79 -17.36 2.68
N LEU A 281 -9.29 -17.47 3.93
CA LEU A 281 -10.10 -17.76 5.11
C LEU A 281 -9.91 -16.70 6.20
N ASP A 282 -11.02 -16.22 6.78
CA ASP A 282 -10.97 -15.20 7.83
C ASP A 282 -10.22 -15.77 9.06
N PRO A 283 -9.06 -15.20 9.46
CA PRO A 283 -8.28 -15.69 10.58
C PRO A 283 -9.03 -15.59 11.92
N ARG A 284 -10.10 -14.77 12.00
CA ARG A 284 -11.00 -14.75 13.16
C ARG A 284 -11.82 -16.03 13.30
N GLN A 285 -12.03 -16.73 12.19
CA GLN A 285 -12.78 -17.97 12.13
C GLN A 285 -11.86 -19.20 12.28
N SER A 286 -10.57 -19.01 12.62
CA SER A 286 -9.69 -20.12 12.95
C SER A 286 -10.41 -21.00 13.97
N LEU A 287 -10.81 -22.20 13.55
CA LEU A 287 -11.05 -23.29 14.48
C LEU A 287 -9.84 -23.23 15.41
N ARG A 288 -10.08 -23.06 16.71
CA ARG A 288 -9.02 -23.35 17.68
C ARG A 288 -8.59 -24.75 17.25
N LYS A 289 -7.38 -24.89 16.71
CA LYS A 289 -6.76 -26.21 16.63
C LYS A 289 -6.77 -26.63 18.08
N ASN A 290 -7.75 -27.45 18.45
CA ASN A 290 -7.76 -28.04 19.75
C ASN A 290 -6.39 -28.70 19.80
N LYS A 291 -5.50 -28.20 20.65
CA LYS A 291 -4.43 -29.01 21.20
C LYS A 291 -5.06 -30.05 22.14
N ALA A 292 -6.12 -30.70 21.66
CA ALA A 292 -6.66 -31.93 22.15
C ALA A 292 -6.16 -33.00 21.19
N THR A 293 -4.83 -33.11 21.08
CA THR A 293 -4.26 -34.44 21.04
C THR A 293 -4.52 -34.96 22.45
N THR A 294 -5.63 -35.67 22.65
CA THR A 294 -5.64 -36.73 23.65
C THR A 294 -4.36 -37.52 23.40
N PRO A 295 -3.44 -37.65 24.38
CA PRO A 295 -2.32 -38.55 24.20
C PRO A 295 -2.95 -39.94 24.05
N GLY A 296 -2.96 -40.44 22.82
CA GLY A 296 -3.16 -41.85 22.58
C GLY A 296 -2.07 -42.56 23.35
N LEU A 297 -2.48 -43.24 24.41
CA LEU A 297 -1.69 -44.28 25.04
C LEU A 297 -1.30 -45.24 23.89
N LEU A 298 0.01 -45.51 23.75
CA LEU A 298 0.65 -46.37 22.74
C LEU A 298 1.13 -45.65 21.46
N ASP A 299 2.16 -44.82 21.62
CA ASP A 299 3.33 -44.95 20.76
C ASP A 299 4.53 -45.18 21.70
N ALA A 300 5.30 -46.23 21.45
CA ALA A 300 6.47 -46.57 22.25
C ALA A 300 7.46 -45.39 22.24
N PRO A 301 8.02 -44.98 23.40
CA PRO A 301 8.97 -43.89 23.42
C PRO A 301 10.23 -44.28 22.63
N PRO A 302 10.79 -43.37 21.82
CA PRO A 302 12.06 -43.61 21.16
C PRO A 302 13.12 -43.87 22.22
N THR A 303 13.84 -44.99 22.07
CA THR A 303 14.94 -45.38 22.93
C THR A 303 15.99 -44.28 22.91
N SER A 304 16.35 -43.80 24.10
CA SER A 304 17.33 -42.74 24.41
C SER A 304 16.84 -41.29 24.36
N LEU A 305 16.37 -40.79 25.51
CA LEU A 305 16.56 -39.39 25.90
C LEU A 305 17.12 -39.36 27.33
N PRO A 306 18.24 -38.65 27.57
CA PRO A 306 18.80 -38.45 28.91
C PRO A 306 17.93 -37.49 29.75
N ASP A 307 18.05 -37.67 31.06
CA ASP A 307 17.21 -37.10 32.10
C ASP A 307 16.97 -35.58 32.04
N THR A 308 15.68 -35.22 32.17
CA THR A 308 15.19 -34.05 32.92
C THR A 308 15.82 -32.68 32.64
N VAL A 309 15.52 -32.05 31.51
CA VAL A 309 15.55 -30.57 31.42
C VAL A 309 14.42 -30.08 30.51
N ALA A 310 13.36 -29.55 31.10
CA ALA A 310 12.31 -28.84 30.36
C ALA A 310 12.71 -27.37 30.14
N GLU A 311 12.66 -26.90 28.90
CA GLU A 311 12.94 -25.52 28.52
C GLU A 311 11.65 -24.71 28.41
N CYS A 312 11.65 -23.49 28.96
CA CYS A 312 10.50 -22.60 28.87
C CYS A 312 10.39 -22.00 27.45
N PRO A 313 9.25 -22.18 26.73
CA PRO A 313 9.12 -21.86 25.31
C PRO A 313 9.08 -20.36 24.98
N ILE A 314 9.21 -19.49 25.99
CA ILE A 314 9.19 -18.04 25.84
C ILE A 314 10.57 -17.41 26.10
N SER A 315 11.39 -18.05 26.95
CA SER A 315 12.70 -17.51 27.39
C SER A 315 13.88 -18.42 27.04
N ASN A 316 13.66 -19.67 26.62
CA ASN A 316 14.68 -20.73 26.48
C ASN A 316 15.54 -20.93 27.74
N THR A 317 15.05 -20.52 28.92
CA THR A 317 15.75 -20.78 30.19
C THR A 317 15.44 -22.18 30.68
N LYS A 318 16.49 -22.94 30.96
CA LYS A 318 16.43 -24.30 31.54
C LYS A 318 16.05 -24.19 33.02
N PHE A 319 14.99 -24.88 33.43
CA PHE A 319 14.59 -24.97 34.85
C PHE A 319 14.80 -26.40 35.35
N LEU A 320 15.44 -26.52 36.51
CA LEU A 320 15.35 -27.71 37.37
C LEU A 320 14.18 -27.47 38.31
N SER A 321 13.02 -28.05 38.04
CA SER A 321 11.94 -28.12 39.02
C SER A 321 11.72 -29.58 39.38
N ALA A 322 11.98 -29.95 40.62
CA ALA A 322 11.44 -31.18 41.15
C ALA A 322 9.92 -31.01 41.15
N GLU A 323 9.23 -31.72 40.26
CA GLU A 323 7.77 -31.79 40.31
C GLU A 323 7.39 -32.30 41.72
N PRO A 324 6.44 -31.65 42.42
CA PRO A 324 5.95 -32.19 43.67
C PRO A 324 5.38 -33.59 43.40
N PRO A 325 5.56 -34.54 44.34
CA PRO A 325 5.10 -35.91 44.16
C PRO A 325 3.61 -35.92 43.79
N LEU A 326 3.24 -36.80 42.85
CA LEU A 326 1.89 -36.90 42.29
C LEU A 326 0.79 -36.93 43.36
N THR A 327 1.10 -37.44 44.55
CA THR A 327 0.25 -37.43 45.74
C THR A 327 -0.14 -36.03 46.21
N ASP A 328 0.80 -35.07 46.25
CA ASP A 328 0.54 -33.69 46.68
C ASP A 328 -0.27 -32.92 45.64
N LEU A 329 -0.01 -33.20 44.36
CA LEU A 329 -0.75 -32.61 43.24
C LEU A 329 -2.20 -33.11 43.25
N ASN A 330 -2.39 -34.41 43.47
CA ASN A 330 -3.71 -35.03 43.63
C ASN A 330 -4.46 -34.53 44.88
N ALA A 331 -3.76 -34.31 46.00
CA ALA A 331 -4.36 -33.75 47.21
C ALA A 331 -4.84 -32.30 47.02
N ARG A 332 -4.04 -31.47 46.32
CA ARG A 332 -4.42 -30.10 45.95
C ARG A 332 -5.60 -30.09 44.97
N PHE A 333 -5.58 -30.97 43.97
CA PHE A 333 -6.67 -31.10 43.01
C PHE A 333 -7.97 -31.58 43.67
N ALA A 334 -7.89 -32.56 44.58
CA ALA A 334 -9.03 -33.04 45.37
C ALA A 334 -9.58 -31.95 46.32
N SER A 335 -8.71 -31.10 46.89
CA SER A 335 -9.12 -29.95 47.70
C SER A 335 -9.92 -28.93 46.90
N VAL A 336 -9.47 -28.60 45.68
CA VAL A 336 -10.17 -27.68 44.76
C VAL A 336 -11.51 -28.28 44.30
N LEU A 337 -11.55 -29.59 44.04
CA LEU A 337 -12.77 -30.28 43.66
C LEU A 337 -13.79 -30.37 44.81
N ARG A 338 -13.36 -30.63 46.06
CA ARG A 338 -14.26 -30.59 47.23
C ARG A 338 -14.86 -29.20 47.43
N TRP A 339 -14.04 -28.15 47.37
CA TRP A 339 -14.53 -26.76 47.46
C TRP A 339 -15.55 -26.42 46.35
N ALA A 340 -15.33 -26.91 45.12
CA ALA A 340 -16.27 -26.76 44.02
C ALA A 340 -17.55 -27.61 44.16
N SER A 341 -17.52 -28.66 44.98
CA SER A 341 -18.65 -29.58 45.22
C SER A 341 -19.60 -29.04 46.29
N ASP A 342 -19.06 -28.38 47.32
CA ASP A 342 -19.83 -27.89 48.48
C ASP A 342 -20.67 -26.63 48.20
N LEU A 343 -20.52 -26.01 47.02
CA LEU A 343 -21.22 -24.77 46.63
C LEU A 343 -22.13 -24.90 45.39
N GLY A 344 -22.41 -26.10 44.87
CA GLY A 344 -23.21 -26.19 43.65
C GLY A 344 -23.68 -27.57 43.23
N ALA A 345 -24.70 -28.09 43.92
CA ALA A 345 -25.61 -29.05 43.30
C ALA A 345 -26.35 -28.37 42.14
N GLY A 346 -25.99 -28.70 40.89
CA GLY A 346 -26.77 -28.22 39.73
C GLY A 346 -26.18 -28.31 38.32
N TYR A 347 -24.92 -28.76 38.11
CA TYR A 347 -24.30 -28.61 36.77
C TYR A 347 -24.19 -29.89 35.91
N ARG A 348 -24.75 -31.03 36.35
CA ARG A 348 -24.56 -32.34 35.65
C ARG A 348 -25.72 -32.86 34.82
N HIS A 349 -26.85 -32.13 34.70
CA HIS A 349 -28.05 -32.65 34.02
C HIS A 349 -28.37 -32.11 32.61
N HIS A 350 -27.44 -31.41 31.92
CA HIS A 350 -27.77 -30.78 30.62
C HIS A 350 -26.89 -31.08 29.40
N VAL A 351 -26.10 -32.16 29.38
CA VAL A 351 -25.36 -32.52 28.15
C VAL A 351 -25.51 -34.00 27.82
N GLY A 352 -26.56 -34.31 27.05
CA GLY A 352 -26.62 -35.55 26.28
C GLY A 352 -25.71 -35.44 25.05
N ILE A 353 -24.87 -36.44 24.83
CA ILE A 353 -24.02 -36.54 23.63
C ILE A 353 -24.85 -37.24 22.54
N PRO A 354 -25.16 -36.62 21.39
CA PRO A 354 -25.72 -37.33 20.25
C PRO A 354 -24.61 -38.02 19.44
N SER A 355 -24.82 -39.29 19.12
CA SER A 355 -24.04 -40.05 18.14
C SER A 355 -24.17 -39.41 16.74
N ARG A 356 -23.04 -39.10 16.09
CA ARG A 356 -22.98 -38.41 14.79
C ARG A 356 -22.49 -39.38 13.70
N ARG A 357 -23.26 -39.51 12.61
CA ARG A 357 -22.85 -40.19 11.37
C ARG A 357 -21.71 -39.41 10.67
N PRO A 358 -20.75 -40.08 10.00
CA PRO A 358 -19.67 -39.40 9.30
C PRO A 358 -20.19 -38.71 8.03
N ALA A 359 -19.91 -37.41 7.90
CA ALA A 359 -20.08 -36.68 6.66
C ALA A 359 -18.87 -36.94 5.75
N SER A 360 -19.12 -37.19 4.46
CA SER A 360 -18.10 -37.45 3.45
C SER A 360 -17.10 -36.29 3.36
N ALA A 361 -15.82 -36.59 3.61
CA ALA A 361 -14.73 -35.65 3.47
C ALA A 361 -14.61 -35.17 2.02
N THR A 362 -14.71 -33.86 1.80
CA THR A 362 -14.42 -33.25 0.50
C THR A 362 -12.92 -33.42 0.22
N ARG A 363 -12.58 -34.13 -0.86
CA ARG A 363 -11.20 -34.45 -1.24
C ARG A 363 -10.49 -33.16 -1.68
N HIS A 364 -9.56 -32.65 -0.87
CA HIS A 364 -8.73 -31.51 -1.23
C HIS A 364 -7.81 -31.85 -2.41
N GLN A 365 -7.84 -31.03 -3.46
CA GLN A 365 -6.89 -31.13 -4.59
C GLN A 365 -5.49 -30.68 -4.16
N ARG A 366 -4.45 -31.26 -4.77
CA ARG A 366 -3.03 -30.97 -4.49
C ARG A 366 -2.64 -29.56 -4.97
N ALA A 367 -1.73 -28.92 -4.24
CA ALA A 367 -1.26 -27.56 -4.50
C ALA A 367 -0.53 -27.39 -5.86
N ASP A 368 -0.03 -28.47 -6.45
CA ASP A 368 0.64 -28.46 -7.76
C ASP A 368 -0.31 -28.13 -8.93
N ALA A 369 -1.62 -28.10 -8.68
CA ALA A 369 -2.66 -27.70 -9.64
C ALA A 369 -3.07 -26.21 -9.53
N ASN A 370 -2.46 -25.41 -8.65
CA ASN A 370 -2.83 -24.00 -8.39
C ASN A 370 -2.09 -22.98 -9.28
N THR A 371 -1.59 -23.39 -10.44
CA THR A 371 -0.84 -22.53 -11.38
C THR A 371 -1.70 -21.72 -12.33
N SER A 372 -3.04 -21.64 -12.16
CA SER A 372 -3.90 -21.03 -13.17
C SER A 372 -4.85 -19.94 -12.66
N THR A 373 -5.10 -18.94 -13.51
CA THR A 373 -6.08 -17.85 -13.39
C THR A 373 -7.53 -18.33 -13.56
N THR A 374 -7.84 -19.59 -13.30
CA THR A 374 -9.17 -20.24 -13.42
C THR A 374 -10.20 -19.81 -12.35
N SER A 375 -9.97 -18.66 -11.72
CA SER A 375 -10.82 -18.17 -10.64
C SER A 375 -12.23 -17.85 -11.12
N ILE A 376 -13.22 -18.19 -10.28
CA ILE A 376 -14.62 -17.79 -10.51
C ILE A 376 -14.82 -16.26 -10.56
N LEU A 377 -13.81 -15.47 -10.15
CA LEU A 377 -13.82 -14.01 -10.28
C LEU A 377 -13.86 -13.54 -11.74
N TRP A 378 -13.48 -14.38 -12.71
CA TRP A 378 -13.66 -14.06 -14.13
C TRP A 378 -15.13 -14.02 -14.56
N ASP A 379 -15.99 -14.77 -13.88
CA ASP A 379 -17.42 -14.85 -14.19
C ASP A 379 -18.21 -13.81 -13.38
N ARG A 380 -18.94 -12.93 -14.07
CA ARG A 380 -19.72 -11.85 -13.44
C ARG A 380 -20.95 -12.36 -12.66
N THR A 381 -21.48 -13.51 -13.05
CA THR A 381 -22.69 -14.10 -12.46
C THR A 381 -22.41 -14.85 -11.16
N ALA A 382 -21.14 -15.18 -10.91
CA ALA A 382 -20.72 -15.89 -9.73
C ALA A 382 -20.69 -14.98 -8.50
N MET A 383 -21.77 -15.01 -7.74
CA MET A 383 -21.85 -14.31 -6.47
C MET A 383 -21.07 -15.08 -5.40
N PRO A 384 -20.02 -14.50 -4.78
CA PRO A 384 -19.41 -15.11 -3.62
C PRO A 384 -20.41 -15.19 -2.46
N PRO A 385 -20.23 -16.13 -1.52
CA PRO A 385 -21.13 -16.29 -0.37
C PRO A 385 -21.30 -14.96 0.40
N PRO A 386 -22.48 -14.72 0.99
CA PRO A 386 -22.82 -13.45 1.59
C PRO A 386 -21.85 -13.04 2.70
N PHE A 387 -21.63 -11.72 2.83
CA PHE A 387 -20.87 -11.11 3.92
C PHE A 387 -21.27 -11.70 5.28
N LEU A 388 -20.34 -12.38 5.96
CA LEU A 388 -20.56 -12.85 7.32
C LEU A 388 -20.53 -11.65 8.29
N PRO A 389 -21.64 -11.31 8.95
CA PRO A 389 -21.65 -10.26 9.96
C PRO A 389 -20.70 -10.57 11.13
N ASP A 390 -20.11 -9.53 11.72
CA ASP A 390 -19.16 -9.67 12.85
C ASP A 390 -19.74 -10.45 14.05
N HIS A 391 -21.06 -10.50 14.21
CA HIS A 391 -21.70 -11.25 15.30
C HIS A 391 -21.73 -12.77 15.05
N ILE A 392 -21.66 -13.23 13.80
CA ILE A 392 -21.56 -14.65 13.44
C ILE A 392 -20.11 -15.13 13.64
N VAL A 393 -19.14 -14.29 13.24
CA VAL A 393 -17.70 -14.60 13.40
C VAL A 393 -17.26 -14.77 14.85
N ASN A 394 -17.90 -14.04 15.78
CA ASN A 394 -17.58 -14.14 17.21
C ASN A 394 -18.32 -15.29 17.93
N GLN A 395 -19.19 -16.04 17.24
CA GLN A 395 -19.77 -17.25 17.83
C GLN A 395 -18.71 -18.36 17.85
N PRO A 396 -18.69 -19.21 18.89
CA PRO A 396 -17.81 -20.38 18.88
C PRO A 396 -18.17 -21.23 17.66
N ALA A 397 -17.20 -21.48 16.79
CA ALA A 397 -17.36 -22.32 15.60
C ALA A 397 -17.93 -23.67 16.02
N ARG A 398 -19.03 -24.09 15.39
CA ARG A 398 -19.57 -25.44 15.62
C ARG A 398 -18.69 -26.41 14.84
N GLU A 399 -18.44 -27.60 15.38
CA GLU A 399 -17.63 -28.67 14.74
C GLU A 399 -18.22 -29.20 13.41
N SER A 400 -19.32 -28.63 12.92
CA SER A 400 -19.94 -28.93 11.64
C SER A 400 -19.84 -27.79 10.61
N ASP A 401 -19.34 -26.61 11.00
CA ASP A 401 -19.31 -25.45 10.11
C ASP A 401 -18.07 -25.51 9.23
N VAL A 402 -18.26 -25.85 7.94
CA VAL A 402 -17.24 -25.65 6.91
C VAL A 402 -16.98 -24.15 6.82
N LEU A 403 -15.76 -23.72 7.13
CA LEU A 403 -15.41 -22.31 7.05
C LEU A 403 -15.57 -21.84 5.60
N PRO A 404 -16.32 -20.75 5.33
CA PRO A 404 -16.51 -20.26 3.97
C PRO A 404 -15.17 -19.77 3.42
N SER A 405 -14.63 -20.50 2.44
CA SER A 405 -13.43 -20.11 1.72
C SER A 405 -13.83 -19.17 0.58
N PHE A 406 -13.12 -18.05 0.44
CA PHE A 406 -13.46 -17.02 -0.54
C PHE A 406 -12.46 -17.05 -1.71
N PRO A 407 -12.93 -17.06 -2.97
CA PRO A 407 -12.04 -17.02 -4.12
C PRO A 407 -11.29 -15.68 -4.15
N SER A 408 -9.99 -15.75 -4.41
CA SER A 408 -9.10 -14.60 -4.56
C SER A 408 -8.08 -14.87 -5.65
N ILE A 409 -7.68 -13.84 -6.38
CA ILE A 409 -6.50 -13.89 -7.24
C ILE A 409 -5.39 -13.15 -6.51
N THR A 410 -4.24 -13.79 -6.35
CA THR A 410 -3.06 -13.20 -5.74
C THR A 410 -2.00 -12.98 -6.80
N VAL A 411 -1.48 -11.76 -6.89
CA VAL A 411 -0.36 -11.42 -7.76
C VAL A 411 0.87 -11.19 -6.88
N ARG A 412 1.96 -11.91 -7.12
CA ARG A 412 3.23 -11.69 -6.43
C ARG A 412 4.02 -10.65 -7.21
N CYS A 413 4.41 -9.56 -6.56
CA CYS A 413 5.24 -8.51 -7.15
C CYS A 413 6.63 -8.48 -6.47
N ALA A 414 7.61 -7.78 -7.05
CA ALA A 414 8.97 -7.66 -6.49
C ALA A 414 8.99 -7.18 -5.01
N HIS A 415 8.06 -6.30 -4.63
CA HIS A 415 8.02 -5.66 -3.31
C HIS A 415 6.86 -6.13 -2.41
N GLY A 416 6.13 -7.19 -2.79
CA GLY A 416 5.03 -7.74 -2.00
C GLY A 416 3.99 -8.51 -2.79
N TRP A 417 2.71 -8.38 -2.41
CA TRP A 417 1.59 -9.12 -2.98
C TRP A 417 0.40 -8.21 -3.22
N ASP A 418 -0.33 -8.46 -4.28
CA ASP A 418 -1.64 -7.87 -4.53
C ASP A 418 -2.71 -8.95 -4.43
N ILE A 419 -3.81 -8.65 -3.78
CA ILE A 419 -4.95 -9.57 -3.64
C ILE A 419 -6.16 -8.93 -4.29
N VAL A 420 -6.71 -9.61 -5.28
CA VAL A 420 -7.97 -9.26 -5.95
C VAL A 420 -9.08 -10.16 -5.41
N VAL A 421 -10.15 -9.52 -4.96
CA VAL A 421 -11.36 -10.18 -4.46
C VAL A 421 -12.59 -9.43 -4.98
N HIS A 422 -13.74 -10.08 -4.94
CA HIS A 422 -15.01 -9.39 -5.18
C HIS A 422 -15.29 -8.33 -4.09
N SER A 423 -15.87 -7.20 -4.49
CA SER A 423 -16.10 -6.00 -3.67
C SER A 423 -16.89 -6.26 -2.38
N LYS A 424 -17.79 -7.25 -2.39
CA LYS A 424 -18.57 -7.66 -1.19
C LYS A 424 -17.72 -8.28 -0.08
N ILE A 425 -16.58 -8.90 -0.41
CA ILE A 425 -15.68 -9.56 0.55
C ILE A 425 -14.59 -8.61 1.05
N ALA A 426 -14.30 -7.54 0.30
CA ALA A 426 -13.21 -6.59 0.58
C ALA A 426 -13.14 -6.12 2.05
N PRO A 427 -14.24 -5.76 2.74
CA PRO A 427 -14.17 -5.36 4.15
C PRO A 427 -13.75 -6.49 5.10
N THR A 428 -14.07 -7.74 4.78
CA THR A 428 -13.69 -8.93 5.56
C THR A 428 -12.20 -9.22 5.38
N LEU A 429 -11.72 -9.21 4.13
CA LEU A 429 -10.30 -9.38 3.82
C LEU A 429 -9.44 -8.29 4.48
N LEU A 430 -9.85 -7.02 4.39
CA LEU A 430 -9.12 -5.93 5.04
C LEU A 430 -8.99 -6.15 6.56
N LYS A 431 -10.07 -6.56 7.23
CA LYS A 431 -10.04 -6.87 8.67
C LYS A 431 -9.09 -8.03 8.96
N ALA A 432 -9.15 -9.09 8.17
CA ALA A 432 -8.29 -10.26 8.31
C ALA A 432 -6.80 -9.92 8.20
N LEU A 433 -6.42 -9.15 7.19
CA LEU A 433 -5.05 -8.66 7.00
C LEU A 433 -4.59 -7.82 8.19
N VAL A 434 -5.43 -6.89 8.66
CA VAL A 434 -5.11 -6.06 9.82
C VAL A 434 -4.97 -6.90 11.11
N PHE A 435 -5.83 -7.88 11.33
CA PHE A 435 -5.73 -8.78 12.49
C PHE A 435 -4.53 -9.73 12.42
N ALA A 436 -4.09 -10.11 11.22
CA ALA A 436 -2.86 -10.88 11.01
C ALA A 436 -1.59 -10.08 11.34
N GLY A 437 -1.71 -8.74 11.42
CA GLY A 437 -0.66 -7.81 11.83
C GLY A 437 -0.26 -6.79 10.75
N ALA A 438 -0.98 -6.73 9.62
CA ALA A 438 -0.71 -5.73 8.59
C ALA A 438 -1.08 -4.32 9.06
N SER A 439 -0.21 -3.36 8.80
CA SER A 439 -0.48 -1.95 9.10
C SER A 439 -1.28 -1.32 7.96
N ALA A 440 -2.55 -1.00 8.18
CA ALA A 440 -3.33 -0.29 7.17
C ALA A 440 -2.78 1.11 6.90
N ILE A 441 -2.69 1.48 5.62
CA ILE A 441 -2.18 2.77 5.15
C ILE A 441 -3.15 3.44 4.15
N GLY A 442 -3.01 4.74 3.95
CA GLY A 442 -3.73 5.50 2.91
C GLY A 442 -2.84 5.81 1.70
N LEU A 443 -3.37 6.62 0.79
CA LEU A 443 -2.73 6.98 -0.48
C LEU A 443 -1.36 7.64 -0.31
N ALA A 444 -1.21 8.62 0.60
CA ALA A 444 0.05 9.34 0.79
C ALA A 444 1.18 8.43 1.31
N GLU A 445 0.86 7.48 2.18
CA GLU A 445 1.84 6.50 2.64
C GLU A 445 2.17 5.47 1.57
N ARG A 446 1.18 5.07 0.74
CA ARG A 446 1.39 4.21 -0.43
C ARG A 446 2.33 4.87 -1.43
N GLU A 447 2.09 6.13 -1.78
CA GLU A 447 2.94 6.91 -2.68
C GLU A 447 4.38 7.01 -2.15
N ALA A 448 4.54 7.30 -0.85
CA ALA A 448 5.86 7.35 -0.23
C ALA A 448 6.58 5.98 -0.27
N LEU A 449 5.85 4.86 -0.11
CA LEU A 449 6.42 3.52 -0.26
C LEU A 449 6.86 3.25 -1.71
N ARG A 450 6.05 3.64 -2.70
CA ARG A 450 6.37 3.50 -4.13
C ARG A 450 7.62 4.30 -4.50
N THR A 451 7.66 5.59 -4.14
CA THR A 451 8.81 6.47 -4.37
C THR A 451 10.08 5.98 -3.67
N ARG A 452 9.97 5.37 -2.48
CA ARG A 452 11.13 4.72 -1.82
C ARG A 452 11.75 3.61 -2.68
N HIS A 453 10.92 2.89 -3.43
CA HIS A 453 11.33 1.84 -4.36
C HIS A 453 11.53 2.37 -5.78
N HIS A 454 11.60 3.70 -5.95
CA HIS A 454 11.78 4.36 -7.24
C HIS A 454 10.67 4.07 -8.26
N LEU A 455 9.49 3.66 -7.79
CA LEU A 455 8.31 3.48 -8.63
C LEU A 455 7.56 4.80 -8.76
N LEU A 456 7.05 5.07 -9.95
CA LEU A 456 6.26 6.27 -10.22
C LEU A 456 4.85 6.19 -9.61
N ASN A 457 4.29 7.36 -9.34
CA ASN A 457 2.93 7.54 -8.85
C ASN A 457 2.09 8.27 -9.89
N TYR A 458 1.16 7.55 -10.50
CA TYR A 458 0.13 8.16 -11.33
C TYR A 458 -0.93 8.87 -10.45
N PRO A 459 -1.40 10.08 -10.83
CA PRO A 459 -1.04 10.88 -12.01
C PRO A 459 0.15 11.82 -11.83
N ARG A 460 0.69 11.96 -10.61
CA ARG A 460 1.72 12.96 -10.25
C ARG A 460 2.98 12.89 -11.11
N ASP A 461 3.50 11.69 -11.33
CA ASP A 461 4.79 11.45 -11.96
C ASP A 461 4.67 11.18 -13.49
N TYR A 462 3.56 11.58 -14.12
CA TYR A 462 3.32 11.34 -15.55
C TYR A 462 3.04 12.66 -16.28
N PRO A 463 4.07 13.48 -16.54
CA PRO A 463 3.93 14.87 -16.97
C PRO A 463 3.39 15.06 -18.40
N ASP A 464 3.53 14.04 -19.25
CA ASP A 464 3.03 13.98 -20.63
C ASP A 464 1.56 13.55 -20.73
N THR A 465 0.96 13.07 -19.63
CA THR A 465 -0.44 12.66 -19.59
C THR A 465 -1.36 13.84 -19.24
N HIS A 466 -2.57 13.86 -19.81
CA HIS A 466 -3.57 14.88 -19.48
C HIS A 466 -3.94 14.86 -17.98
N ALA A 467 -4.00 13.67 -17.36
CA ALA A 467 -4.25 13.55 -15.93
C ALA A 467 -3.13 14.16 -15.08
N GLY A 468 -1.87 14.00 -15.48
CA GLY A 468 -0.72 14.63 -14.83
C GLY A 468 -0.78 16.16 -14.89
N CYS A 469 -1.12 16.71 -16.06
CA CYS A 469 -1.34 18.15 -16.24
C CYS A 469 -2.46 18.67 -15.32
N ARG A 470 -3.61 17.99 -15.27
CA ARG A 470 -4.73 18.36 -14.37
C ARG A 470 -4.34 18.26 -12.90
N TYR A 471 -3.59 17.21 -12.53
CA TYR A 471 -3.10 17.03 -11.17
C TYR A 471 -2.24 18.22 -10.73
N TRP A 472 -1.21 18.56 -11.51
CA TRP A 472 -0.33 19.69 -11.17
C TRP A 472 -1.04 21.04 -11.24
N GLY A 473 -1.99 21.23 -12.14
CA GLY A 473 -2.88 22.40 -12.17
C GLY A 473 -3.70 22.55 -10.88
N SER A 474 -4.29 21.46 -10.37
CA SER A 474 -5.04 21.47 -9.11
C SER A 474 -4.15 21.75 -7.89
N ILE A 475 -2.93 21.21 -7.89
CA ILE A 475 -1.93 21.44 -6.83
C ILE A 475 -1.46 22.90 -6.85
N LYS A 476 -1.19 23.46 -8.04
CA LYS A 476 -0.83 24.86 -8.23
C LYS A 476 -1.90 25.78 -7.63
N ALA A 477 -3.16 25.63 -8.04
CA ALA A 477 -4.27 26.42 -7.54
C ALA A 477 -4.43 26.31 -6.00
N THR A 478 -4.30 25.09 -5.46
CA THR A 478 -4.41 24.85 -4.01
C THR A 478 -3.29 25.54 -3.23
N LYS A 479 -2.04 25.44 -3.72
CA LYS A 479 -0.88 26.07 -3.06
C LYS A 479 -0.88 27.59 -3.21
N GLU A 480 -1.30 28.12 -4.36
CA GLU A 480 -1.49 29.55 -4.59
C GLU A 480 -2.53 30.13 -3.62
N ALA A 481 -3.68 29.47 -3.48
CA ALA A 481 -4.70 29.87 -2.52
C ALA A 481 -4.18 29.81 -1.08
N ALA A 482 -3.43 28.76 -0.71
CA ALA A 482 -2.83 28.62 0.61
C ALA A 482 -1.79 29.70 0.89
N GLU A 483 -0.98 30.09 -0.10
CA GLU A 483 0.01 31.16 0.04
C GLU A 483 -0.66 32.53 0.10
N ALA A 484 -1.68 32.77 -0.72
CA ALA A 484 -2.49 33.99 -0.69
C ALA A 484 -3.23 34.17 0.65
N ALA A 485 -3.66 33.08 1.30
CA ALA A 485 -4.28 33.12 2.63
C ALA A 485 -3.32 33.56 3.74
N LYS A 486 -1.99 33.41 3.57
CA LYS A 486 -1.01 33.85 4.56
C LYS A 486 -0.92 35.38 4.59
N PRO A 487 -0.68 36.02 5.76
CA PRO A 487 -0.37 37.44 5.83
C PRO A 487 0.90 37.81 5.03
N LYS A 488 0.99 39.04 4.51
CA LYS A 488 2.12 39.50 3.64
C LYS A 488 3.51 39.16 4.19
N ALA A 489 3.76 39.38 5.48
CA ALA A 489 5.06 39.11 6.12
C ALA A 489 5.33 37.61 6.42
N LYS A 490 4.36 36.73 6.16
CA LYS A 490 4.48 35.26 6.29
C LYS A 490 4.48 34.56 4.93
N ARG A 491 4.30 35.32 3.83
CA ARG A 491 4.41 34.80 2.47
C ARG A 491 5.87 34.74 2.05
N THR A 492 6.15 33.75 1.22
CA THR A 492 7.44 33.55 0.58
C THR A 492 7.54 34.48 -0.63
N ALA A 493 8.60 35.30 -0.70
CA ALA A 493 8.80 36.23 -1.80
C ALA A 493 9.49 35.53 -2.99
N PHE A 494 8.74 34.71 -3.74
CA PHE A 494 9.28 33.90 -4.85
C PHE A 494 9.99 34.70 -5.94
N GLN A 495 9.47 35.89 -6.28
CA GLN A 495 10.14 36.81 -7.21
C GLN A 495 11.49 37.30 -6.68
N ALA A 496 11.59 37.57 -5.37
CA ALA A 496 12.86 37.99 -4.76
C ALA A 496 13.90 36.86 -4.78
N MET A 497 13.42 35.60 -4.73
CA MET A 497 14.23 34.39 -4.84
C MET A 497 14.45 33.94 -6.29
N GLN A 498 13.97 34.64 -7.32
CA GLN A 498 14.13 34.24 -8.72
C GLN A 498 13.59 32.82 -9.02
N VAL A 499 12.44 32.44 -8.44
CA VAL A 499 11.79 31.17 -8.74
C VAL A 499 10.63 31.42 -9.72
N ALA A 500 10.73 30.88 -10.93
CA ALA A 500 9.74 31.09 -12.00
C ALA A 500 8.41 30.37 -11.70
N SER A 501 8.47 29.07 -11.41
CA SER A 501 7.27 28.27 -11.10
C SER A 501 7.35 27.64 -9.69
N PRO A 502 6.89 28.34 -8.64
CA PRO A 502 7.08 27.87 -7.26
C PRO A 502 6.13 26.74 -6.82
N PHE A 503 4.98 26.60 -7.48
CA PHE A 503 3.90 25.72 -6.99
C PHE A 503 3.74 24.40 -7.74
N ALA A 504 4.18 24.34 -9.01
CA ALA A 504 4.17 23.16 -9.86
C ALA A 504 5.37 23.18 -10.83
N PRO A 505 5.84 22.02 -11.34
CA PRO A 505 6.86 21.98 -12.36
C PRO A 505 6.40 22.69 -13.63
N ASP A 506 7.29 23.45 -14.27
CA ASP A 506 7.04 24.06 -15.57
C ASP A 506 7.91 23.38 -16.63
N TRP A 507 7.37 22.32 -17.24
CA TRP A 507 8.08 21.54 -18.24
C TRP A 507 8.38 22.34 -19.50
N SER A 508 7.54 23.34 -19.82
CA SER A 508 7.69 24.14 -21.03
C SER A 508 8.92 25.04 -21.01
N GLN A 509 9.37 25.45 -19.82
CA GLN A 509 10.59 26.25 -19.63
C GLN A 509 11.86 25.47 -20.00
N LEU A 510 11.81 24.13 -20.05
CA LEU A 510 12.99 23.30 -20.32
C LEU A 510 13.37 23.26 -21.80
N PHE A 511 12.46 23.64 -22.69
CA PHE A 511 12.63 23.56 -24.14
C PHE A 511 12.66 24.98 -24.74
N SER A 512 13.41 25.16 -25.83
CA SER A 512 13.48 26.45 -26.53
C SER A 512 12.15 26.79 -27.21
N ASP A 513 11.47 25.79 -27.77
CA ASP A 513 10.20 25.93 -28.46
C ASP A 513 9.04 25.53 -27.55
N VAL A 514 8.39 26.53 -26.95
CA VAL A 514 7.28 26.34 -25.99
C VAL A 514 6.05 25.68 -26.64
N SER A 515 5.92 25.73 -27.97
CA SER A 515 4.76 25.23 -28.70
C SER A 515 4.81 23.75 -29.05
N THR A 516 5.99 23.10 -29.00
CA THR A 516 6.12 21.71 -29.40
C THR A 516 5.74 20.79 -28.23
N PRO A 517 4.87 19.79 -28.45
CA PRO A 517 4.54 18.83 -27.41
C PRO A 517 5.77 17.97 -27.08
N PHE A 518 5.93 17.63 -25.81
CA PHE A 518 7.00 16.75 -25.34
C PHE A 518 6.46 15.35 -25.03
N CYS A 519 7.34 14.34 -25.11
CA CYS A 519 7.06 12.99 -24.64
C CYS A 519 8.01 12.62 -23.49
N VAL A 520 7.68 11.54 -22.76
CA VAL A 520 8.59 10.96 -21.77
C VAL A 520 9.15 9.67 -22.36
N LEU A 521 10.48 9.56 -22.39
CA LEU A 521 11.17 8.34 -22.78
C LEU A 521 11.02 7.29 -21.68
N ARG A 522 10.43 6.15 -22.03
CA ARG A 522 10.20 4.99 -21.16
C ARG A 522 10.91 3.78 -21.76
N GLY A 523 11.14 2.73 -20.98
CA GLY A 523 11.72 1.48 -21.49
C GLY A 523 13.25 1.45 -21.55
N ALA A 524 13.81 0.31 -21.15
CA ALA A 524 15.25 0.08 -21.09
C ALA A 524 15.92 0.06 -22.48
N GLU A 525 15.24 -0.49 -23.49
CA GLU A 525 15.79 -0.63 -24.84
C GLU A 525 15.92 0.72 -25.53
N TYR A 526 14.93 1.60 -25.40
CA TYR A 526 14.98 2.96 -25.94
C TYR A 526 16.04 3.82 -25.25
N MET A 527 16.30 3.61 -23.95
CA MET A 527 17.32 4.35 -23.20
C MET A 527 18.75 3.86 -23.45
N ARG A 528 18.93 2.62 -23.95
CA ARG A 528 20.23 1.98 -24.13
C ARG A 528 21.27 2.79 -24.94
N PRO A 529 20.90 3.48 -26.03
CA PRO A 529 21.86 4.25 -26.82
C PRO A 529 22.39 5.51 -26.11
N PHE A 530 21.69 5.99 -25.08
CA PHE A 530 22.01 7.28 -24.49
C PHE A 530 23.18 7.22 -23.50
N PRO A 531 24.03 8.26 -23.45
CA PRO A 531 25.26 8.26 -22.66
C PRO A 531 25.02 8.21 -21.14
N PHE A 532 23.88 8.70 -20.67
CA PHE A 532 23.52 8.69 -19.25
C PHE A 532 23.02 7.33 -18.74
N TYR A 533 22.68 6.38 -19.62
CA TYR A 533 22.11 5.09 -19.20
C TYR A 533 23.20 4.10 -18.77
N ASN A 534 24.32 4.07 -19.48
CA ASN A 534 25.50 3.26 -19.15
C ASN A 534 26.78 4.12 -19.10
N PRO A 535 26.92 5.01 -18.10
CA PRO A 535 28.04 5.95 -18.02
C PRO A 535 29.40 5.27 -17.85
N SER A 536 29.44 4.03 -17.36
CA SER A 536 30.67 3.25 -17.15
C SER A 536 31.08 2.39 -18.35
N SER A 537 30.32 2.43 -19.46
CA SER A 537 30.69 1.69 -20.67
C SER A 537 31.93 2.31 -21.33
N LYS A 538 32.84 1.46 -21.84
CA LYS A 538 34.08 1.91 -22.51
C LYS A 538 33.85 2.40 -23.95
N GLN A 539 32.60 2.54 -24.39
CA GLN A 539 32.26 3.01 -25.72
C GLN A 539 32.42 4.54 -25.77
N GLU A 540 32.82 5.08 -26.91
CA GLU A 540 32.81 6.51 -27.14
C GLU A 540 31.36 7.02 -27.04
N LEU A 541 31.10 7.79 -26.00
CA LEU A 541 29.79 8.37 -25.74
C LEU A 541 29.62 9.57 -26.67
N ALA A 542 28.62 9.52 -27.54
CA ALA A 542 28.21 10.63 -28.40
C ALA A 542 26.80 11.08 -28.04
N MET A 543 26.47 12.31 -28.40
CA MET A 543 25.11 12.83 -28.24
C MET A 543 24.18 12.13 -29.24
N VAL A 544 23.08 11.60 -28.75
CA VAL A 544 22.01 11.00 -29.53
C VAL A 544 20.95 12.08 -29.79
N PRO A 545 20.68 12.43 -31.07
CA PRO A 545 19.68 13.44 -31.37
C PRO A 545 18.28 12.93 -31.03
N THR A 546 17.48 13.72 -30.31
CA THR A 546 16.07 13.45 -30.08
C THR A 546 15.21 14.21 -31.09
N ALA A 547 14.32 13.51 -31.81
CA ALA A 547 13.47 14.11 -32.83
C ALA A 547 12.34 15.00 -32.25
N VAL A 548 11.98 14.76 -30.98
CA VAL A 548 10.89 15.43 -30.26
C VAL A 548 11.45 15.88 -28.91
N PRO A 549 11.01 17.03 -28.36
CA PRO A 549 11.26 17.40 -26.97
C PRO A 549 10.99 16.21 -26.03
N THR A 550 12.05 15.69 -25.39
CA THR A 550 11.95 14.44 -24.64
C THR A 550 12.34 14.65 -23.17
N LEU A 551 11.48 14.17 -22.27
CA LEU A 551 11.76 14.10 -20.83
C LEU A 551 12.20 12.69 -20.44
N ILE A 552 13.06 12.60 -19.43
CA ILE A 552 13.61 11.35 -18.93
C ILE A 552 13.41 11.27 -17.44
N CYS A 553 12.90 10.11 -16.99
CA CYS A 553 12.77 9.80 -15.57
C CYS A 553 14.16 9.62 -14.94
N VAL A 554 14.38 10.33 -13.83
CA VAL A 554 15.63 10.26 -13.09
C VAL A 554 15.41 10.08 -11.60
N GLN A 555 16.30 9.31 -10.99
CA GLN A 555 16.45 9.19 -9.55
C GLN A 555 17.40 10.27 -9.05
N VAL A 556 16.99 10.96 -7.99
CA VAL A 556 17.78 12.01 -7.36
C VAL A 556 18.15 11.58 -5.95
N THR A 557 19.45 11.49 -5.69
CA THR A 557 19.99 11.16 -4.37
C THR A 557 20.85 12.30 -3.84
N LEU A 558 20.72 12.59 -2.55
CA LEU A 558 21.55 13.58 -1.88
C LEU A 558 22.76 12.87 -1.25
N PRO A 559 23.99 13.08 -1.75
CA PRO A 559 25.20 12.50 -1.13
C PRO A 559 25.52 13.17 0.22
N ARG A 560 25.00 14.38 0.46
CA ARG A 560 25.29 15.21 1.63
C ARG A 560 24.01 15.59 2.38
N ARG A 561 24.17 16.21 3.55
CA ARG A 561 23.04 16.61 4.40
C ARG A 561 22.17 17.65 3.69
N GLY A 562 20.93 17.29 3.41
CA GLY A 562 19.98 18.18 2.79
C GLY A 562 18.57 17.63 2.81
N THR A 563 17.64 18.47 2.36
CA THR A 563 16.26 18.06 2.09
C THR A 563 15.85 18.53 0.70
N VAL A 564 15.37 17.62 -0.13
CA VAL A 564 14.68 17.91 -1.39
C VAL A 564 13.18 17.97 -1.13
N ASP A 565 12.53 18.96 -1.73
CA ASP A 565 11.07 19.09 -1.71
C ASP A 565 10.48 18.73 -3.09
N CYS A 566 9.20 18.38 -3.14
CA CYS A 566 8.48 18.29 -4.41
C CYS A 566 8.51 19.66 -5.12
N ASN A 567 8.64 19.64 -6.44
CA ASN A 567 8.90 20.80 -7.30
C ASN A 567 10.28 21.45 -7.10
N ALA A 568 11.26 20.75 -6.52
CA ALA A 568 12.64 21.25 -6.51
C ALA A 568 13.20 21.33 -7.93
N MET A 569 13.91 22.42 -8.23
CA MET A 569 14.59 22.63 -9.51
C MET A 569 15.91 21.87 -9.50
N MET A 570 16.14 21.10 -10.56
CA MET A 570 17.42 20.50 -10.87
C MET A 570 18.15 21.43 -11.83
N CYS A 571 19.36 21.85 -11.47
CA CYS A 571 20.14 22.83 -12.21
C CYS A 571 21.51 22.26 -12.59
N PHE A 572 22.06 22.77 -13.68
CA PHE A 572 23.43 22.46 -14.09
C PHE A 572 24.43 22.91 -13.01
N PRO A 573 25.44 22.09 -12.69
CA PRO A 573 26.57 22.52 -11.88
C PRO A 573 27.50 23.40 -12.73
N THR A 574 28.16 24.36 -12.09
CA THR A 574 29.29 25.08 -12.68
C THR A 574 30.59 24.28 -12.51
N GLU A 575 31.63 24.58 -13.28
CA GLU A 575 32.96 23.94 -13.10
C GLU A 575 33.51 24.17 -11.68
N SER A 576 33.22 25.35 -11.10
CA SER A 576 33.54 25.66 -9.71
C SER A 576 32.81 24.73 -8.74
N ASP A 577 31.50 24.49 -8.93
CA ASP A 577 30.72 23.58 -8.09
C ASP A 577 31.31 22.16 -8.09
N VAL A 578 31.70 21.66 -9.26
CA VAL A 578 32.32 20.32 -9.40
C VAL A 578 33.65 20.29 -8.65
N ALA A 579 34.52 21.28 -8.88
CA ALA A 579 35.82 21.35 -8.21
C ALA A 579 35.69 21.51 -6.68
N GLU A 580 34.75 22.32 -6.18
CA GLU A 580 34.51 22.48 -4.75
C GLU A 580 33.92 21.23 -4.10
N PHE A 581 33.03 20.54 -4.81
CA PHE A 581 32.48 19.27 -4.36
C PHE A 581 33.57 18.22 -4.19
N GLU A 582 34.46 18.08 -5.17
CA GLU A 582 35.60 17.12 -5.11
C GLU A 582 36.66 17.54 -4.09
N ARG A 583 36.91 18.84 -3.91
CA ARG A 583 37.91 19.36 -2.96
C ARG A 583 37.47 19.21 -1.50
N ASN A 584 36.19 19.35 -1.19
CA ASN A 584 35.70 19.43 0.18
C ASN A 584 34.41 18.63 0.42
N ASP A 585 34.52 17.53 1.16
CA ASP A 585 33.41 16.65 1.55
C ASP A 585 32.30 17.33 2.36
N ARG A 586 32.62 18.43 3.06
CA ARG A 586 31.66 19.15 3.91
C ARG A 586 30.90 20.23 3.17
N TRP A 587 31.32 20.62 1.97
CA TRP A 587 30.68 21.67 1.19
C TRP A 587 29.20 21.33 0.90
N GLN A 588 28.30 22.31 0.95
CA GLN A 588 26.84 22.08 0.85
C GLN A 588 26.20 22.79 -0.33
N GLY A 589 27.01 23.30 -1.26
CA GLY A 589 26.56 24.19 -2.33
C GLY A 589 26.59 25.66 -1.94
N GLU A 590 26.47 26.52 -2.95
CA GLU A 590 26.39 27.97 -2.78
C GLU A 590 24.96 28.46 -2.51
N VAL A 591 24.85 29.68 -1.96
CA VAL A 591 23.57 30.36 -1.77
C VAL A 591 23.34 31.31 -2.93
N GLU A 592 22.26 31.10 -3.67
CA GLU A 592 21.91 31.94 -4.81
C GLU A 592 21.66 33.39 -4.40
N LEU A 593 22.03 34.37 -5.22
CA LEU A 593 21.77 35.78 -4.97
C LEU A 593 20.25 36.08 -4.97
N THR A 594 19.85 37.12 -4.25
CA THR A 594 18.49 37.67 -4.43
C THR A 594 18.42 38.44 -5.73
N SER A 595 17.23 38.61 -6.30
CA SER A 595 17.01 39.48 -7.49
C SER A 595 17.74 40.83 -7.39
N LYS A 596 17.64 41.54 -6.25
CA LYS A 596 18.33 42.82 -6.03
C LYS A 596 19.86 42.69 -6.03
N GLN A 597 20.38 41.62 -5.41
CA GLN A 597 21.82 41.35 -5.38
C GLN A 597 22.33 40.96 -6.76
N ALA A 598 21.56 40.17 -7.50
CA ALA A 598 21.84 39.78 -8.88
C ALA A 598 21.89 41.00 -9.80
N THR A 599 20.92 41.94 -9.71
CA THR A 599 20.95 43.18 -10.50
C THR A 599 22.18 44.03 -10.19
N LYS A 600 22.60 44.09 -8.91
CA LYS A 600 23.84 44.77 -8.52
C LYS A 600 25.09 44.04 -8.97
N ALA A 601 25.03 42.71 -9.02
CA ALA A 601 26.12 41.86 -9.47
C ALA A 601 26.22 41.86 -11.01
N ALA A 602 25.16 42.12 -11.77
CA ALA A 602 25.16 42.08 -13.24
C ALA A 602 25.92 43.25 -13.93
N HIS A 603 26.90 43.86 -13.25
CA HIS A 603 27.82 44.82 -13.86
C HIS A 603 28.69 44.13 -14.94
N PRO A 604 29.14 44.85 -15.98
CA PRO A 604 29.83 44.27 -17.14
C PRO A 604 31.14 43.51 -16.84
N ASN A 605 31.69 43.65 -15.62
CA ASN A 605 32.88 42.92 -15.17
C ASN A 605 32.57 41.74 -14.23
N SER A 606 31.30 41.33 -14.10
CA SER A 606 30.88 40.25 -13.21
C SER A 606 30.60 38.97 -13.98
N THR A 607 31.07 37.86 -13.43
CA THR A 607 30.92 36.49 -13.96
C THR A 607 29.66 35.80 -13.44
N TYR A 608 28.74 36.52 -12.78
CA TYR A 608 27.55 35.91 -12.19
C TYR A 608 26.49 35.60 -13.26
N GLU A 609 26.22 34.31 -13.44
CA GLU A 609 25.10 33.79 -14.23
C GLU A 609 24.26 32.85 -13.35
N MET A 610 22.94 33.00 -13.44
CA MET A 610 22.03 32.11 -12.72
C MET A 610 22.08 30.72 -13.35
N ARG A 611 22.22 29.68 -12.52
CA ARG A 611 22.30 28.30 -13.00
C ARG A 611 21.04 27.91 -13.76
N SER A 612 21.22 27.41 -14.99
CA SER A 612 20.13 26.95 -15.85
C SER A 612 19.44 25.71 -15.26
N VAL A 613 18.12 25.64 -15.39
CA VAL A 613 17.28 24.54 -14.89
C VAL A 613 17.19 23.47 -15.97
N MET A 614 17.52 22.23 -15.62
CA MET A 614 17.46 21.07 -16.51
C MET A 614 16.24 20.17 -16.25
N GLY A 615 15.58 20.33 -15.10
CA GLY A 615 14.42 19.50 -14.75
C GLY A 615 13.83 19.79 -13.37
N PHE A 616 12.84 19.00 -12.98
CA PHE A 616 12.11 19.16 -11.72
C PHE A 616 11.89 17.83 -11.00
N VAL A 617 11.94 17.89 -9.66
CA VAL A 617 11.61 16.75 -8.78
C VAL A 617 10.10 16.68 -8.58
N THR A 618 9.49 15.54 -8.86
CA THR A 618 8.03 15.36 -8.73
C THR A 618 7.66 14.71 -7.40
N SER A 619 8.41 13.68 -6.99
CA SER A 619 8.10 12.85 -5.82
C SER A 619 9.29 12.72 -4.87
N VAL A 620 9.02 12.77 -3.56
CA VAL A 620 10.05 12.61 -2.51
C VAL A 620 9.55 11.70 -1.40
N ALA A 621 10.35 10.67 -1.09
CA ALA A 621 10.16 9.78 0.05
C ALA A 621 11.27 9.99 1.10
N HIS A 622 10.84 10.24 2.34
CA HIS A 622 11.75 10.42 3.47
C HIS A 622 11.99 9.07 4.16
N VAL A 623 13.17 8.50 3.93
CA VAL A 623 13.62 7.27 4.60
C VAL A 623 14.45 7.65 5.83
N ARG A 624 14.63 6.75 6.79
CA ARG A 624 15.44 7.07 8.00
C ARG A 624 16.88 7.43 7.61
N GLY A 625 17.20 8.72 7.70
CA GLY A 625 18.54 9.24 7.45
C GLY A 625 18.88 9.52 5.97
N SER A 626 17.97 9.22 5.04
CA SER A 626 18.15 9.49 3.61
C SER A 626 16.84 9.90 2.95
N GLN A 627 16.92 10.55 1.80
CA GLN A 627 15.77 10.85 0.97
C GLN A 627 15.95 10.16 -0.38
N GLN A 628 14.87 9.57 -0.87
CA GLN A 628 14.77 9.10 -2.24
C GLN A 628 13.83 10.03 -2.97
N ALA A 629 14.27 10.57 -4.09
CA ALA A 629 13.49 11.46 -4.90
C ALA A 629 13.48 10.97 -6.35
N VAL A 630 12.36 11.24 -7.03
CA VAL A 630 12.19 10.98 -8.44
C VAL A 630 11.82 12.30 -9.11
N GLY A 631 12.40 12.54 -10.28
CA GLY A 631 12.17 13.74 -11.07
C GLY A 631 12.31 13.46 -12.55
N PHE A 632 12.10 14.51 -13.35
CA PHE A 632 12.22 14.45 -14.79
C PHE A 632 13.17 15.55 -15.28
N CYS A 633 14.06 15.18 -16.19
CA CYS A 633 15.00 16.07 -16.85
C CYS A 633 14.75 16.10 -18.35
N HIS A 634 15.12 17.21 -18.99
CA HIS A 634 15.27 17.26 -20.44
C HIS A 634 16.38 16.31 -20.91
N SER A 635 16.11 15.49 -21.93
CA SER A 635 17.03 14.51 -22.50
C SER A 635 18.38 15.12 -22.88
N ASP A 636 18.37 16.17 -23.71
CA ASP A 636 19.62 16.72 -24.27
C ASP A 636 20.44 17.41 -23.19
N ALA A 637 19.77 18.09 -22.26
CA ALA A 637 20.41 18.66 -21.08
C ALA A 637 21.12 17.59 -20.25
N LEU A 638 20.49 16.42 -20.06
CA LEU A 638 21.06 15.30 -19.33
C LEU A 638 22.24 14.67 -20.10
N GLN A 639 22.14 14.54 -21.42
CA GLN A 639 23.26 14.06 -22.25
C GLN A 639 24.47 14.98 -22.15
N HIS A 640 24.27 16.29 -22.30
CA HIS A 640 25.34 17.28 -22.16
C HIS A 640 26.03 17.19 -20.79
N LEU A 641 25.26 17.07 -19.71
CA LEU A 641 25.81 16.91 -18.37
C LEU A 641 26.75 15.69 -18.27
N PHE A 642 26.29 14.53 -18.74
CA PHE A 642 27.05 13.28 -18.65
C PHE A 642 28.29 13.27 -19.56
N LEU A 643 28.20 13.86 -20.75
CA LEU A 643 29.34 14.03 -21.65
C LEU A 643 30.41 14.97 -21.06
N GLN A 644 30.01 16.05 -20.40
CA GLN A 644 30.93 16.97 -19.72
C GLN A 644 31.62 16.31 -18.52
N GLN A 645 30.90 15.47 -17.77
CA GLN A 645 31.39 14.84 -16.53
C GLN A 645 32.06 13.48 -16.74
N GLN A 646 32.29 13.04 -17.98
CA GLN A 646 32.87 11.72 -18.26
C GLN A 646 34.25 11.51 -17.62
N LYS A 647 35.01 12.61 -17.43
CA LYS A 647 36.34 12.61 -16.78
C LYS A 647 36.28 12.92 -15.28
N SER A 648 35.12 13.30 -14.75
CA SER A 648 34.93 13.65 -13.34
C SER A 648 34.88 12.40 -12.47
N ILE A 649 35.23 12.54 -11.19
CA ILE A 649 35.17 11.42 -10.24
C ILE A 649 33.73 10.98 -10.00
N HIS A 650 32.81 11.95 -9.97
CA HIS A 650 31.38 11.74 -9.77
C HIS A 650 30.60 12.11 -11.03
N VAL A 651 30.13 11.10 -11.74
CA VAL A 651 29.25 11.28 -12.91
C VAL A 651 27.81 11.53 -12.46
N GLY A 652 27.11 12.45 -13.12
CA GLY A 652 25.72 12.80 -12.82
C GLY A 652 25.56 13.76 -11.65
N LEU A 653 26.60 14.54 -11.30
CA LEU A 653 26.52 15.59 -10.29
C LEU A 653 25.66 16.75 -10.79
N ILE A 654 24.66 17.15 -10.02
CA ILE A 654 23.79 18.31 -10.29
C ILE A 654 23.65 19.19 -9.04
N MET A 655 23.08 20.38 -9.22
CA MET A 655 22.69 21.26 -8.13
C MET A 655 21.16 21.30 -7.99
N VAL A 656 20.63 20.88 -6.84
CA VAL A 656 19.19 20.91 -6.55
C VAL A 656 18.84 22.11 -5.68
N ARG A 657 17.75 22.78 -6.02
CA ARG A 657 17.25 23.94 -5.28
C ARG A 657 15.76 23.87 -5.02
N ASN A 658 15.36 23.91 -3.75
CA ASN A 658 13.94 23.92 -3.38
C ASN A 658 13.30 25.28 -3.70
N PRO A 659 12.01 25.33 -4.08
CA PRO A 659 11.33 26.59 -4.41
C PRO A 659 11.29 27.62 -3.28
N THR A 660 11.37 27.15 -2.04
CA THR A 660 11.32 27.97 -0.81
C THR A 660 12.71 28.35 -0.29
N SER A 661 13.79 27.89 -0.95
CA SER A 661 15.17 28.07 -0.51
C SER A 661 16.03 28.73 -1.60
N ARG A 662 17.07 29.43 -1.18
CA ARG A 662 18.14 29.97 -2.05
C ARG A 662 19.36 29.07 -2.11
N GLN A 663 19.48 28.13 -1.18
CA GLN A 663 20.62 27.21 -1.10
C GLN A 663 20.53 26.18 -2.24
N TYR A 664 21.55 26.16 -3.11
CA TYR A 664 21.81 25.00 -3.95
C TYR A 664 22.42 23.90 -3.11
N ARG A 665 22.03 22.65 -3.37
CA ARG A 665 22.57 21.47 -2.72
C ARG A 665 23.08 20.50 -3.78
N PRO A 666 24.28 19.93 -3.64
CA PRO A 666 24.75 18.92 -4.57
C PRO A 666 23.87 17.67 -4.46
N ALA A 667 23.51 17.10 -5.60
CA ALA A 667 22.79 15.84 -5.72
C ALA A 667 23.39 15.00 -6.85
N LEU A 668 23.20 13.69 -6.78
CA LEU A 668 23.59 12.76 -7.85
C LEU A 668 22.33 12.26 -8.54
N VAL A 669 22.38 12.23 -9.86
CA VAL A 669 21.28 11.80 -10.73
C VAL A 669 21.65 10.50 -11.41
N THR A 670 20.72 9.54 -11.40
CA THR A 670 20.82 8.30 -12.16
C THR A 670 19.57 8.14 -13.01
N ALA A 671 19.74 7.84 -14.30
CA ALA A 671 18.62 7.60 -15.20
C ALA A 671 17.89 6.31 -14.81
N CYS A 672 16.56 6.30 -14.96
CA CYS A 672 15.73 5.15 -14.62
C CYS A 672 15.05 4.63 -15.87
N ALA A 673 15.36 3.39 -16.25
CA ALA A 673 14.47 2.62 -17.10
C ALA A 673 13.31 2.14 -16.22
N GLU A 674 12.12 2.73 -16.44
CA GLU A 674 10.87 2.19 -15.93
C GLU A 674 10.25 1.23 -16.95
#